data_AF-A0A6G1CRE0-F1
#
_entry.id   AF-A0A6G1CRE0-F1
#
_cell.length_a   1.000
_cell.length_b   1.000
_cell.length_c   1.000
_cell.angle_alpha   90.00
_cell.angle_beta   90.00
_cell.angle_gamma   90.00
#
_symmetry.space_group_name_H-M   'P 1'
#
loop_
_entity.id
_entity.type
_entity.pdbx_description
1 polymer ?
#
loop_
_entity_poly.entity_id
_entity_poly.type
_entity_poly.pdbx_seq_one_letter_code
_entity_poly.pdbx_strand_id
1 'polypeptide(L)'
;MEDDEYEEGMEMEMGGHHPHHGVSGYGADEYGGGEMEDEEAEGDAPDEEEITQEDAWAVISAYFEEKGLVRQQLDSFDEFIQNTMQEIVDESADIEIRPESQHNPGRQAEFAETLHKINFGQIYLSKPMMTEADGETATLFPKSARLRNLTYSAPLYVDVSYRVMKKGHDCEEVTETMDYPKVFIGKVPIMLRSSYCTLFQQSEKDLTELGECPYDQGGYFIINGSEKVLIAQEKMSTNHVYVFKKRQPNKYAYVAEVRSMAENQNRPASSMFVRMLSRAGAKGVALDYIGKRGATVGVTREKRIKYAKEILQKEMLPHVGVGEFCETKKAYYFGYIIHRLLMCALGRRAEDDRDHYGNKRLDLAGPLLGGLFRMLFRKLTRDVRSYVQKCVDNGKEVNLQFAIKAKTITSGLKYSLATGNWGQANQAGTRAGVSQVLNRLTYASTLSHLRRLNSPIGREGKLAKPRQLHNSHWGMMCPAETPEGQACGLVKNLALMVYITVGSAANPILEFLEEWGTENFEEISPAVIPQAAKIFVNGCWVGIHRNPDLLVKTLRRLRRQIDVNTEVGVVRDIRLKELRLYTDYGRCSRPLFIVENQRLLIKKRHIRALQQRETPEEGWHDLVAKGFIEYIDTEEEETTMISMTISDLVSARHNPEEAYSDTYTHCEIHPSLILGVCASIIPFPDHNQSPRNTYQSAMGKQAMGIYVTNYQLRMDTLAYVLYYPQKPLVTTRAMEHLHFRQLPAGINAIVAIACYSGYNQEDSVIMNQSSIDRGFFRSLFFRSYRDEEKKMGTLVKEEFGRPNRENTMGMRHGSYDKLDDDGLAPPGTRVSGEDVIIGKTSPIPQDDTQGQATRYTKRDHSTSLRHSESGMVDQVLLTTNADGLRFVKVRMRSVRIPQIGDKFSSRHGQKGTVGMTYTQEDMPWTIEGITPDIIVNPHAIPSRMTIGQLIECIMGKVAAHMGKEGDATPFTDVTVDNISKALHKCGYQMRGFETMYNGHTGRKLTAMIFLGPTYYQRLKHMVDDKIHSRGRGPVQILTRQPAEGRSRDGGLRFGEMERDCMIAHGAAFFLKERLFDQSDAYRVHVCEKCGLIAIANLKKNSFECRGCKNKTDIVQELMAMAIAPRMLTHDIKTGKDQKKR
;
A
#
# COMPACT_ATOMS: atom_id res chain seq x y z
N MET A 1 53.45 21.05 14.20
CA MET A 1 53.54 20.09 15.32
C MET A 1 52.76 18.86 14.90
N GLU A 2 53.28 17.94 14.10
CA GLU A 2 54.57 17.68 13.42
C GLU A 2 54.11 17.02 12.08
N ASP A 3 54.44 17.51 10.88
CA ASP A 3 55.72 17.41 10.12
C ASP A 3 55.98 15.92 9.73
N ASP A 4 56.18 15.46 8.48
CA ASP A 4 56.82 16.03 7.28
C ASP A 4 56.43 15.33 5.92
N GLU A 5 56.51 16.14 4.85
CA GLU A 5 57.03 16.00 3.45
C GLU A 5 57.16 14.61 2.77
N TYR A 6 56.97 14.44 1.44
CA TYR A 6 57.82 14.91 0.32
C TYR A 6 57.10 14.99 -1.05
N GLU A 7 57.61 15.89 -1.89
CA GLU A 7 57.27 16.18 -3.30
C GLU A 7 58.46 15.85 -4.24
N GLU A 8 58.22 15.86 -5.57
CA GLU A 8 59.15 15.81 -6.74
C GLU A 8 59.89 14.47 -7.04
N GLY A 9 60.12 14.00 -8.28
CA GLY A 9 59.95 14.49 -9.66
C GLY A 9 60.67 13.53 -10.65
N MET A 10 60.63 13.85 -11.95
CA MET A 10 61.56 13.45 -13.04
C MET A 10 61.10 12.47 -14.16
N GLU A 11 60.81 13.11 -15.30
CA GLU A 11 61.25 12.89 -16.71
C GLU A 11 60.86 11.66 -17.56
N MET A 12 60.40 12.02 -18.77
CA MET A 12 60.28 11.22 -19.99
C MET A 12 61.66 11.07 -20.67
N GLU A 13 61.90 9.92 -21.30
CA GLU A 13 62.77 9.83 -22.47
C GLU A 13 62.05 9.13 -23.63
N MET A 14 62.22 9.73 -24.81
CA MET A 14 61.72 9.30 -26.11
C MET A 14 62.56 8.18 -26.72
N GLY A 15 61.95 7.39 -27.62
CA GLY A 15 62.68 6.59 -28.60
C GLY A 15 61.75 5.93 -29.61
N GLY A 16 61.53 6.57 -30.76
CA GLY A 16 60.71 6.03 -31.84
C GLY A 16 61.48 5.15 -32.82
N HIS A 17 60.75 4.43 -33.69
CA HIS A 17 61.11 4.27 -35.10
C HIS A 17 59.92 3.78 -35.94
N HIS A 18 59.74 4.43 -37.10
CA HIS A 18 58.79 4.12 -38.16
C HIS A 18 59.29 2.94 -39.05
N PRO A 19 58.43 2.39 -39.93
CA PRO A 19 58.52 1.06 -40.55
C PRO A 19 59.08 1.09 -41.97
N HIS A 20 59.35 -0.08 -42.55
CA HIS A 20 59.28 -0.27 -44.00
C HIS A 20 59.19 -1.73 -44.47
N HIS A 21 58.39 -1.88 -45.55
CA HIS A 21 58.33 -2.94 -46.58
C HIS A 21 57.78 -4.32 -46.16
N GLY A 22 56.91 -5.00 -46.91
CA GLY A 22 56.41 -4.82 -48.27
C GLY A 22 56.37 -6.17 -49.02
N VAL A 23 55.39 -6.34 -49.92
CA VAL A 23 55.41 -7.15 -51.17
C VAL A 23 54.74 -8.56 -51.19
N SER A 24 53.50 -8.55 -51.73
CA SER A 24 52.87 -9.33 -52.84
C SER A 24 52.89 -10.88 -52.95
N GLY A 25 51.73 -11.43 -53.38
CA GLY A 25 51.68 -12.30 -54.59
C GLY A 25 50.60 -13.41 -54.67
N TYR A 26 49.62 -13.24 -55.58
CA TYR A 26 48.93 -14.19 -56.52
C TYR A 26 48.44 -15.59 -56.04
N GLY A 27 47.30 -16.19 -56.42
CA GLY A 27 46.20 -15.99 -57.39
C GLY A 27 45.14 -17.13 -57.20
N ALA A 28 43.83 -16.87 -57.40
CA ALA A 28 42.93 -17.37 -58.47
C ALA A 28 42.26 -18.76 -58.28
N ASP A 29 40.91 -18.76 -58.37
CA ASP A 29 39.91 -19.79 -58.83
C ASP A 29 38.62 -19.74 -57.93
N GLU A 30 37.53 -19.03 -58.29
CA GLU A 30 36.34 -19.43 -59.10
C GLU A 30 35.61 -20.70 -58.55
N TYR A 31 34.30 -20.82 -58.25
CA TYR A 31 33.01 -20.19 -58.62
C TYR A 31 31.95 -20.44 -57.51
N GLY A 32 30.90 -19.60 -57.43
CA GLY A 32 29.63 -19.96 -56.78
C GLY A 32 28.76 -18.77 -56.39
N GLY A 33 28.04 -18.19 -57.36
CA GLY A 33 27.16 -17.04 -57.15
C GLY A 33 25.91 -17.35 -56.33
N GLY A 34 25.59 -16.44 -55.41
CA GLY A 34 24.29 -16.25 -54.80
C GLY A 34 24.07 -14.74 -54.68
N GLU A 35 23.02 -14.25 -55.33
CA GLU A 35 22.64 -12.84 -55.45
C GLU A 35 22.56 -12.18 -54.06
N MET A 36 23.43 -11.21 -53.80
CA MET A 36 23.22 -10.20 -52.76
C MET A 36 22.56 -9.01 -53.43
N GLU A 37 21.34 -8.70 -53.01
CA GLU A 37 20.72 -7.40 -53.25
C GLU A 37 21.63 -6.33 -52.60
N ASP A 38 22.13 -5.43 -53.43
CA ASP A 38 22.85 -4.23 -53.02
C ASP A 38 21.90 -3.36 -52.16
N GLU A 39 22.06 -3.39 -50.83
CA GLU A 39 21.57 -2.31 -49.98
C GLU A 39 22.38 -1.06 -50.32
N GLU A 40 21.74 -0.18 -51.09
CA GLU A 40 22.20 1.16 -51.38
C GLU A 40 22.65 1.85 -50.09
N ALA A 41 23.93 2.23 -50.06
CA ALA A 41 24.45 3.18 -49.10
C ALA A 41 23.72 4.52 -49.28
N GLU A 42 22.61 4.71 -48.56
CA GLU A 42 22.00 6.02 -48.38
C GLU A 42 23.04 6.96 -47.76
N GLY A 43 23.48 7.92 -48.57
CA GLY A 43 24.40 8.97 -48.16
C GLY A 43 23.85 9.74 -46.96
N ASP A 44 24.78 10.12 -46.08
CA ASP A 44 24.57 11.03 -44.95
C ASP A 44 23.77 12.28 -45.39
N ALA A 45 22.47 12.27 -45.10
CA ALA A 45 21.61 13.44 -45.21
C ALA A 45 21.88 14.38 -44.02
N PRO A 46 22.04 15.70 -44.22
CA PRO A 46 22.47 16.64 -43.19
C PRO A 46 21.33 17.14 -42.28
N ASP A 47 20.36 16.30 -41.89
CA ASP A 47 19.16 16.72 -41.13
C ASP A 47 18.73 15.72 -40.02
N GLU A 48 19.66 15.19 -39.22
CA GLU A 48 19.30 14.53 -37.96
C GLU A 48 19.39 15.53 -36.79
N GLU A 49 18.37 16.40 -36.66
CA GLU A 49 18.22 17.18 -35.42
C GLU A 49 18.13 16.23 -34.21
N GLU A 50 19.04 16.42 -33.25
CA GLU A 50 19.06 15.61 -32.03
C GLU A 50 17.87 15.91 -31.11
N ILE A 51 17.52 14.91 -30.30
CA ILE A 51 16.42 14.98 -29.33
C ILE A 51 16.87 15.83 -28.14
N THR A 52 16.01 16.75 -27.72
CA THR A 52 16.24 17.57 -26.52
C THR A 52 15.53 17.00 -25.29
N GLN A 53 15.92 17.47 -24.10
CA GLN A 53 15.23 17.12 -22.85
C GLN A 53 13.74 17.54 -22.86
N GLU A 54 13.39 18.58 -23.61
CA GLU A 54 12.03 19.06 -23.81
C GLU A 54 11.18 18.03 -24.58
N ASP A 55 11.76 17.45 -25.63
CA ASP A 55 11.11 16.45 -26.47
C ASP A 55 10.80 15.15 -25.68
N ALA A 56 11.62 14.82 -24.67
CA ALA A 56 11.38 13.68 -23.79
C ALA A 56 10.05 13.79 -23.01
N TRP A 57 9.58 15.00 -22.70
CA TRP A 57 8.29 15.19 -22.03
C TRP A 57 7.10 14.77 -22.90
N ALA A 58 7.19 14.86 -24.22
CA ALA A 58 6.13 14.36 -25.11
C ALA A 58 5.98 12.84 -25.00
N VAL A 59 7.11 12.12 -24.88
CA VAL A 59 7.13 10.66 -24.66
C VAL A 59 6.56 10.31 -23.27
N ILE A 60 6.88 11.10 -22.25
CA ILE A 60 6.33 10.93 -20.89
C ILE A 60 4.81 11.15 -20.88
N SER A 61 4.31 12.17 -21.59
CA SER A 61 2.87 12.42 -21.73
C SER A 61 2.15 11.21 -22.33
N ALA A 62 2.70 10.66 -23.43
CA ALA A 62 2.13 9.48 -24.07
C ALA A 62 2.07 8.26 -23.13
N TYR A 63 3.08 8.07 -22.28
CA TYR A 63 3.07 7.03 -21.24
C TYR A 63 1.92 7.20 -20.26
N PHE A 64 1.74 8.40 -19.68
CA PHE A 64 0.70 8.62 -18.67
C PHE A 64 -0.71 8.65 -19.23
N GLU A 65 -0.89 9.03 -20.49
CA GLU A 65 -2.20 8.97 -21.16
C GLU A 65 -2.66 7.52 -21.39
N GLU A 66 -1.75 6.62 -21.79
CA GLU A 66 -2.09 5.22 -22.06
C GLU A 66 -2.13 4.36 -20.78
N LYS A 67 -1.09 4.45 -19.93
CA LYS A 67 -0.96 3.61 -18.74
C LYS A 67 -1.68 4.21 -17.52
N GLY A 68 -1.73 5.53 -17.37
CA GLY A 68 -2.21 6.17 -16.15
C GLY A 68 -1.29 5.93 -14.94
N LEU A 69 -1.79 6.24 -13.73
CA LEU A 69 -0.98 6.23 -12.48
C LEU A 69 -1.20 5.02 -11.57
N VAL A 70 -2.26 4.24 -11.79
CA VAL A 70 -2.72 3.15 -10.90
C VAL A 70 -2.76 1.80 -11.63
N ARG A 71 -2.17 1.73 -12.82
CA ARG A 71 -2.24 0.58 -13.72
C ARG A 71 -1.84 -0.73 -13.06
N GLN A 72 -0.80 -0.74 -12.23
CA GLN A 72 -0.33 -1.93 -11.53
C GLN A 72 -1.41 -2.63 -10.71
N GLN A 73 -2.34 -1.88 -10.10
CA GLN A 73 -3.43 -2.48 -9.32
C GLN A 73 -4.52 -3.06 -10.23
N LEU A 74 -4.81 -2.38 -11.34
CA LEU A 74 -5.83 -2.79 -12.31
C LEU A 74 -5.37 -4.02 -13.09
N ASP A 75 -4.18 -3.98 -13.67
CA ASP A 75 -3.60 -5.10 -14.44
C ASP A 75 -3.48 -6.36 -13.57
N SER A 76 -2.97 -6.20 -12.34
CA SER A 76 -2.87 -7.33 -11.42
C SER A 76 -4.23 -7.92 -11.05
N PHE A 77 -5.28 -7.10 -10.94
CA PHE A 77 -6.63 -7.58 -10.66
C PHE A 77 -7.28 -8.23 -11.89
N ASP A 78 -7.09 -7.64 -13.08
CA ASP A 78 -7.63 -8.16 -14.33
C ASP A 78 -7.02 -9.53 -14.65
N GLU A 79 -5.70 -9.70 -14.50
CA GLU A 79 -5.03 -11.00 -14.62
C GLU A 79 -5.59 -12.04 -13.65
N PHE A 80 -5.83 -11.63 -12.40
CA PHE A 80 -6.39 -12.52 -11.39
C PHE A 80 -7.78 -13.05 -11.79
N ILE A 81 -8.63 -12.19 -12.36
CA ILE A 81 -9.99 -12.59 -12.76
C ILE A 81 -9.96 -13.43 -14.04
N GLN A 82 -9.12 -13.06 -15.02
CA GLN A 82 -9.09 -13.70 -16.33
C GLN A 82 -8.41 -15.08 -16.30
N ASN A 83 -7.24 -15.17 -15.66
CA ASN A 83 -6.39 -16.37 -15.74
C ASN A 83 -6.29 -17.07 -14.39
N THR A 84 -5.76 -16.39 -13.36
CA THR A 84 -5.41 -17.02 -12.08
C THR A 84 -6.61 -17.68 -11.38
N MET A 85 -7.81 -17.12 -11.50
CA MET A 85 -9.01 -17.69 -10.88
C MET A 85 -9.38 -19.04 -11.51
N GLN A 86 -9.26 -19.17 -12.84
CA GLN A 86 -9.53 -20.43 -13.55
C GLN A 86 -8.47 -21.47 -13.18
N GLU A 87 -7.19 -21.10 -13.19
CA GLU A 87 -6.09 -21.99 -12.77
C GLU A 87 -6.31 -22.57 -11.36
N ILE A 88 -6.78 -21.75 -10.41
CA ILE A 88 -7.06 -22.20 -9.04
C ILE A 88 -8.21 -23.23 -8.99
N VAL A 89 -9.22 -23.08 -9.85
CA VAL A 89 -10.33 -24.02 -9.93
C VAL A 89 -9.83 -25.34 -10.54
N ASP A 90 -9.06 -25.27 -11.62
CA ASP A 90 -8.48 -26.43 -12.30
C ASP A 90 -7.53 -27.22 -11.38
N GLU A 91 -6.72 -26.53 -10.55
CA GLU A 91 -5.85 -27.13 -9.54
C GLU A 91 -6.59 -28.04 -8.54
N SER A 92 -7.86 -27.73 -8.26
CA SER A 92 -8.68 -28.43 -7.24
C SER A 92 -9.98 -28.98 -7.83
N ALA A 93 -10.01 -29.20 -9.16
CA ALA A 93 -11.21 -29.55 -9.90
C ALA A 93 -11.78 -30.91 -9.48
N ASP A 94 -10.92 -31.89 -9.25
CA ASP A 94 -11.35 -33.27 -9.02
C ASP A 94 -11.54 -33.61 -7.54
N ILE A 95 -12.76 -34.05 -7.19
CA ILE A 95 -13.09 -34.66 -5.89
C ILE A 95 -13.51 -36.10 -6.14
N GLU A 96 -12.78 -37.05 -5.55
CA GLU A 96 -13.11 -38.47 -5.56
C GLU A 96 -13.57 -38.95 -4.18
N ILE A 97 -14.70 -39.63 -4.14
CA ILE A 97 -15.34 -40.17 -2.94
C ILE A 97 -15.61 -41.66 -3.16
N ARG A 98 -15.17 -42.46 -2.18
CA ARG A 98 -15.47 -43.89 -2.09
C ARG A 98 -16.38 -44.10 -0.86
N PRO A 99 -17.48 -44.86 -0.98
CA PRO A 99 -18.29 -45.25 0.16
C PRO A 99 -17.44 -46.05 1.16
N GLU A 100 -17.64 -45.83 2.46
CA GLU A 100 -17.06 -46.74 3.46
C GLU A 100 -17.80 -48.07 3.44
N SER A 101 -17.07 -49.18 3.26
CA SER A 101 -17.65 -50.52 3.32
C SER A 101 -18.06 -50.85 4.76
N GLN A 102 -19.33 -50.66 5.10
CA GLN A 102 -19.89 -51.19 6.34
C GLN A 102 -19.97 -52.72 6.24
N HIS A 103 -19.11 -53.42 6.99
CA HIS A 103 -19.15 -54.88 7.05
C HIS A 103 -20.37 -55.32 7.89
N ASN A 104 -21.52 -55.45 7.24
CA ASN A 104 -22.71 -56.09 7.81
C ASN A 104 -22.64 -57.60 7.50
N PRO A 105 -22.50 -58.48 8.51
CA PRO A 105 -22.51 -59.92 8.27
C PRO A 105 -23.88 -60.33 7.71
N GLY A 106 -23.95 -60.70 6.43
CA GLY A 106 -25.16 -61.24 5.78
C GLY A 106 -25.73 -60.46 4.58
N ARG A 107 -25.17 -59.30 4.19
CA ARG A 107 -25.50 -58.62 2.91
C ARG A 107 -24.27 -58.64 1.99
N GLN A 108 -24.32 -59.41 0.90
CA GLN A 108 -23.38 -59.22 -0.22
C GLN A 108 -23.72 -57.90 -0.91
N ALA A 109 -22.74 -57.03 -1.12
CA ALA A 109 -22.91 -55.84 -1.94
C ALA A 109 -23.06 -56.26 -3.41
N GLU A 110 -24.04 -55.70 -4.14
CA GLU A 110 -24.28 -56.00 -5.57
C GLU A 110 -23.15 -55.51 -6.50
N PHE A 111 -22.33 -54.54 -6.05
CA PHE A 111 -21.25 -53.93 -6.82
C PHE A 111 -19.92 -54.02 -6.07
N ALA A 112 -18.83 -54.25 -6.81
CA ALA A 112 -17.48 -54.42 -6.26
C ALA A 112 -16.84 -53.08 -5.85
N GLU A 113 -17.10 -52.00 -6.59
CA GLU A 113 -16.63 -50.65 -6.25
C GLU A 113 -17.56 -49.58 -6.85
N THR A 114 -18.03 -48.64 -6.03
CA THR A 114 -18.76 -47.45 -6.50
C THR A 114 -17.89 -46.22 -6.25
N LEU A 115 -17.57 -45.47 -7.31
CA LEU A 115 -16.80 -44.23 -7.25
C LEU A 115 -17.69 -43.03 -7.61
N HIS A 116 -17.72 -42.04 -6.72
CA HIS A 116 -18.35 -40.76 -6.98
C HIS A 116 -17.27 -39.73 -7.31
N LYS A 117 -17.33 -39.15 -8.51
CA LYS A 117 -16.39 -38.11 -8.98
C LYS A 117 -17.12 -36.81 -9.27
N ILE A 118 -16.65 -35.71 -8.68
CA ILE A 118 -17.14 -34.35 -8.96
C ILE A 118 -16.00 -33.60 -9.62
N ASN A 119 -16.30 -32.91 -10.72
CA ASN A 119 -15.34 -32.08 -11.44
C ASN A 119 -15.92 -30.66 -11.61
N PHE A 120 -15.14 -29.64 -11.21
CA PHE A 120 -15.41 -28.23 -11.47
C PHE A 120 -14.75 -27.80 -12.79
N GLY A 121 -15.54 -27.32 -13.74
CA GLY A 121 -15.08 -26.84 -15.05
C GLY A 121 -14.91 -25.32 -15.10
N GLN A 122 -15.37 -24.72 -16.21
CA GLN A 122 -15.20 -23.30 -16.52
C GLN A 122 -15.94 -22.37 -15.54
N ILE A 123 -15.29 -21.27 -15.15
CA ILE A 123 -15.92 -20.19 -14.38
C ILE A 123 -16.56 -19.12 -15.28
N TYR A 124 -17.64 -18.53 -14.79
CA TYR A 124 -18.28 -17.36 -15.40
C TYR A 124 -18.49 -16.28 -14.35
N LEU A 125 -17.98 -15.09 -14.62
CA LEU A 125 -18.20 -13.90 -13.80
C LEU A 125 -19.13 -12.94 -14.54
N SER A 126 -20.21 -12.51 -13.88
CA SER A 126 -21.10 -11.50 -14.47
C SER A 126 -20.66 -10.07 -14.11
N LYS A 127 -21.37 -9.07 -14.63
CA LYS A 127 -21.21 -7.69 -14.15
C LYS A 127 -21.81 -7.52 -12.74
N PRO A 128 -21.32 -6.56 -11.93
CA PRO A 128 -21.84 -6.27 -10.60
C PRO A 128 -23.37 -6.09 -10.59
N MET A 129 -24.06 -6.92 -9.81
CA MET A 129 -25.52 -6.94 -9.72
C MET A 129 -26.00 -7.18 -8.29
N MET A 130 -27.11 -6.54 -7.96
CA MET A 130 -27.78 -6.67 -6.67
C MET A 130 -29.17 -7.24 -6.87
N THR A 131 -29.52 -8.23 -6.06
CA THR A 131 -30.88 -8.75 -5.95
C THR A 131 -31.51 -8.05 -4.77
N GLU A 132 -32.57 -7.28 -5.01
CA GLU A 132 -33.33 -6.57 -3.97
C GLU A 132 -34.20 -7.56 -3.18
N ALA A 133 -34.80 -7.09 -2.07
CA ALA A 133 -35.67 -7.92 -1.24
C ALA A 133 -36.90 -8.45 -1.99
N ASP A 134 -37.33 -7.74 -3.03
CA ASP A 134 -38.48 -8.09 -3.87
C ASP A 134 -38.15 -9.20 -4.90
N GLY A 135 -36.88 -9.64 -4.95
CA GLY A 135 -36.40 -10.67 -5.86
C GLY A 135 -35.92 -10.14 -7.22
N GLU A 136 -36.20 -8.88 -7.54
CA GLU A 136 -35.68 -8.23 -8.75
C GLU A 136 -34.16 -8.07 -8.68
N THR A 137 -33.48 -8.35 -9.79
CA THR A 137 -32.03 -8.21 -9.88
C THR A 137 -31.66 -7.09 -10.84
N ALA A 138 -30.99 -6.07 -10.32
CA ALA A 138 -30.56 -4.89 -11.04
C ALA A 138 -29.03 -4.75 -11.09
N THR A 139 -28.53 -4.09 -12.13
CA THR A 139 -27.10 -3.74 -12.22
C THR A 139 -26.75 -2.76 -11.11
N LEU A 140 -25.69 -3.06 -10.37
CA LEU A 140 -25.25 -2.23 -9.26
C LEU A 140 -24.24 -1.20 -9.77
N PHE A 141 -24.55 0.09 -9.58
CA PHE A 141 -23.62 1.18 -9.84
C PHE A 141 -22.78 1.54 -8.60
N PRO A 142 -21.50 1.94 -8.74
CA PRO A 142 -20.64 2.28 -7.62
C PRO A 142 -21.20 3.36 -6.68
N LYS A 143 -21.73 4.47 -7.22
CA LYS A 143 -22.45 5.51 -6.46
C LYS A 143 -23.52 4.93 -5.53
N SER A 144 -24.39 4.07 -6.06
CA SER A 144 -25.45 3.42 -5.27
C SER A 144 -24.87 2.54 -4.16
N ALA A 145 -23.81 1.78 -4.46
CA ALA A 145 -23.14 0.95 -3.48
C ALA A 145 -22.53 1.76 -2.30
N ARG A 146 -21.95 2.94 -2.58
CA ARG A 146 -21.43 3.85 -1.54
C ARG A 146 -22.57 4.43 -0.68
N LEU A 147 -23.64 4.91 -1.31
CA LEU A 147 -24.75 5.56 -0.61
C LEU A 147 -25.54 4.59 0.28
N ARG A 148 -25.84 3.39 -0.23
CA ARG A 148 -26.62 2.34 0.46
C ARG A 148 -25.81 1.42 1.38
N ASN A 149 -24.52 1.67 1.55
CA ASN A 149 -23.58 0.79 2.27
C ASN A 149 -23.57 -0.66 1.73
N LEU A 150 -23.73 -0.84 0.42
CA LEU A 150 -23.66 -2.15 -0.21
C LEU A 150 -22.21 -2.53 -0.50
N THR A 151 -22.00 -3.81 -0.82
CA THR A 151 -20.72 -4.30 -1.32
C THR A 151 -20.80 -4.41 -2.84
N TYR A 152 -19.89 -3.72 -3.53
CA TYR A 152 -19.80 -3.75 -4.98
C TYR A 152 -19.15 -5.06 -5.42
N SER A 153 -19.99 -6.04 -5.79
CA SER A 153 -19.56 -7.41 -6.07
C SER A 153 -20.38 -8.01 -7.21
N ALA A 154 -19.76 -8.90 -7.96
CA ALA A 154 -20.38 -9.66 -9.04
C ALA A 154 -20.58 -11.13 -8.64
N PRO A 155 -21.68 -11.78 -9.03
CA PRO A 155 -21.86 -13.20 -8.84
C PRO A 155 -20.95 -14.02 -9.77
N LEU A 156 -20.42 -15.09 -9.19
CA LEU A 156 -19.52 -16.06 -9.80
C LEU A 156 -20.26 -17.40 -9.93
N TYR A 157 -20.19 -17.95 -11.14
CA TYR A 157 -20.79 -19.23 -11.52
C TYR A 157 -19.70 -20.19 -11.98
N VAL A 158 -19.94 -21.50 -11.85
CA VAL A 158 -19.05 -22.55 -12.35
C VAL A 158 -19.85 -23.71 -12.93
N ASP A 159 -19.33 -24.36 -13.96
CA ASP A 159 -19.89 -25.61 -14.45
C ASP A 159 -19.44 -26.76 -13.55
N VAL A 160 -20.38 -27.62 -13.12
CA VAL A 160 -20.09 -28.76 -12.25
C VAL A 160 -20.59 -30.04 -12.92
N SER A 161 -19.68 -31.00 -13.12
CA SER A 161 -20.04 -32.34 -13.61
C SER A 161 -19.92 -33.36 -12.47
N TYR A 162 -20.91 -34.24 -12.39
CA TYR A 162 -21.00 -35.29 -11.40
C TYR A 162 -21.09 -36.65 -12.08
N ARG A 163 -20.11 -37.51 -11.83
CA ARG A 163 -20.01 -38.84 -12.43
C ARG A 163 -20.06 -39.90 -11.34
N VAL A 164 -20.94 -40.88 -11.50
CA VAL A 164 -21.01 -42.07 -10.66
C VAL A 164 -20.58 -43.27 -11.48
N MET A 165 -19.44 -43.86 -11.13
CA MET A 165 -18.92 -45.06 -11.78
C MET A 165 -19.17 -46.26 -10.86
N LYS A 166 -20.00 -47.21 -11.29
CA LYS A 166 -20.28 -48.47 -10.58
C LYS A 166 -19.56 -49.60 -11.32
N LYS A 167 -18.64 -50.28 -10.64
CA LYS A 167 -17.94 -51.49 -11.13
C LYS A 167 -18.66 -52.74 -10.66
N GLY A 168 -19.20 -53.51 -11.60
CA GLY A 168 -19.71 -54.86 -11.36
C GLY A 168 -18.59 -55.88 -11.11
N HIS A 169 -18.95 -57.08 -10.67
CA HIS A 169 -18.01 -58.19 -10.45
C HIS A 169 -17.41 -58.74 -11.77
N ASP A 170 -18.07 -58.54 -12.91
CA ASP A 170 -17.65 -59.00 -14.25
C ASP A 170 -16.92 -57.91 -15.09
N CYS A 171 -16.40 -56.87 -14.44
CA CYS A 171 -15.73 -55.72 -15.08
C CYS A 171 -16.60 -54.82 -16.00
N GLU A 172 -17.92 -54.96 -16.00
CA GLU A 172 -18.81 -53.96 -16.62
C GLU A 172 -18.83 -52.65 -15.79
N GLU A 173 -18.49 -51.54 -16.45
CA GLU A 173 -18.50 -50.18 -15.87
C GLU A 173 -19.78 -49.44 -16.26
N VAL A 174 -20.69 -49.21 -15.32
CA VAL A 174 -21.85 -48.33 -15.53
C VAL A 174 -21.48 -46.92 -15.05
N THR A 175 -21.45 -45.96 -15.99
CA THR A 175 -21.14 -44.55 -15.70
C THR A 175 -22.38 -43.68 -15.88
N GLU A 176 -22.90 -43.12 -14.79
CA GLU A 176 -23.96 -42.11 -14.81
C GLU A 176 -23.32 -40.72 -14.71
N THR A 177 -23.57 -39.83 -15.68
CA THR A 177 -23.05 -38.45 -15.68
C THR A 177 -24.19 -37.45 -15.58
N MET A 178 -24.08 -36.47 -14.68
CA MET A 178 -24.99 -35.36 -14.49
C MET A 178 -24.21 -34.05 -14.56
N ASP A 179 -24.56 -33.20 -15.52
CA ASP A 179 -23.93 -31.90 -15.72
C ASP A 179 -24.84 -30.76 -15.23
N TYR A 180 -24.28 -29.89 -14.38
CA TYR A 180 -24.94 -28.72 -13.84
C TYR A 180 -24.24 -27.47 -14.38
N PRO A 181 -24.77 -26.83 -15.43
CA PRO A 181 -24.19 -25.62 -15.97
C PRO A 181 -24.46 -24.42 -15.04
N LYS A 182 -23.48 -23.51 -14.94
CA LYS A 182 -23.60 -22.20 -14.27
C LYS A 182 -24.16 -22.28 -12.83
N VAL A 183 -23.59 -23.14 -12.00
CA VAL A 183 -23.93 -23.21 -10.57
C VAL A 183 -23.37 -21.99 -9.84
N PHE A 184 -24.19 -21.29 -9.07
CA PHE A 184 -23.78 -20.13 -8.29
C PHE A 184 -22.91 -20.52 -7.09
N ILE A 185 -21.65 -20.06 -7.07
CA ILE A 185 -20.69 -20.40 -6.01
C ILE A 185 -20.37 -19.25 -5.05
N GLY A 186 -20.76 -18.02 -5.37
CA GLY A 186 -20.58 -16.87 -4.49
C GLY A 186 -20.52 -15.54 -5.23
N LYS A 187 -20.27 -14.46 -4.51
CA LYS A 187 -19.99 -13.13 -5.08
C LYS A 187 -18.54 -12.71 -4.82
N VAL A 188 -17.90 -12.17 -5.85
CA VAL A 188 -16.54 -11.64 -5.80
C VAL A 188 -16.59 -10.10 -5.85
N PRO A 189 -15.96 -9.39 -4.89
CA PRO A 189 -15.85 -7.93 -4.95
C PRO A 189 -15.06 -7.48 -6.17
N ILE A 190 -15.61 -6.49 -6.91
CA ILE A 190 -14.99 -5.99 -8.15
C ILE A 190 -14.26 -4.68 -7.86
N MET A 191 -13.07 -4.54 -8.44
CA MET A 191 -12.27 -3.32 -8.36
C MET A 191 -12.86 -2.25 -9.29
N LEU A 192 -12.91 -1.00 -8.85
CA LEU A 192 -13.41 0.07 -9.72
C LEU A 192 -12.43 0.35 -10.86
N ARG A 193 -12.99 0.63 -12.06
CA ARG A 193 -12.27 0.86 -13.33
C ARG A 193 -11.53 -0.36 -13.90
N SER A 194 -11.66 -1.55 -13.31
CA SER A 194 -11.15 -2.79 -13.91
C SER A 194 -12.03 -3.23 -15.09
N SER A 195 -11.56 -4.19 -15.90
CA SER A 195 -12.27 -4.70 -17.09
C SER A 195 -13.73 -5.14 -16.83
N TYR A 196 -13.98 -5.79 -15.69
CA TYR A 196 -15.32 -6.26 -15.28
C TYR A 196 -16.17 -5.21 -14.53
N CYS A 197 -15.66 -3.99 -14.35
CA CYS A 197 -16.41 -2.90 -13.72
C CYS A 197 -17.44 -2.28 -14.68
N THR A 198 -18.56 -1.79 -14.15
CA THR A 198 -19.55 -1.05 -14.95
C THR A 198 -19.02 0.28 -15.51
N LEU A 199 -17.92 0.81 -14.95
CA LEU A 199 -17.31 2.08 -15.37
C LEU A 199 -16.19 1.91 -16.41
N PHE A 200 -15.91 0.67 -16.85
CA PHE A 200 -14.88 0.40 -17.84
C PHE A 200 -15.27 0.96 -19.22
N GLN A 201 -14.32 1.61 -19.90
CA GLN A 201 -14.49 2.23 -21.23
C GLN A 201 -15.66 3.23 -21.38
N GLN A 202 -16.17 3.78 -20.28
CA GLN A 202 -17.15 4.86 -20.32
C GLN A 202 -16.47 6.20 -20.65
N SER A 203 -17.10 7.03 -21.48
CA SER A 203 -16.58 8.37 -21.79
C SER A 203 -16.65 9.29 -20.56
N GLU A 204 -15.88 10.38 -20.57
CA GLU A 204 -15.93 11.38 -19.48
C GLU A 204 -17.34 11.96 -19.28
N LYS A 205 -18.09 12.08 -20.38
CA LYS A 205 -19.47 12.55 -20.37
C LYS A 205 -20.39 11.53 -19.68
N ASP A 206 -20.32 10.26 -20.07
CA ASP A 206 -21.14 9.19 -19.47
C ASP A 206 -20.87 9.04 -17.97
N LEU A 207 -19.60 9.15 -17.56
CA LEU A 207 -19.22 9.12 -16.15
C LEU A 207 -19.85 10.27 -15.36
N THR A 208 -19.90 11.46 -15.96
CA THR A 208 -20.50 12.64 -15.35
C THR A 208 -22.02 12.48 -15.23
N GLU A 209 -22.68 11.92 -16.24
CA GLU A 209 -24.12 11.61 -16.21
C GLU A 209 -24.46 10.56 -15.14
N LEU A 210 -23.58 9.56 -14.94
CA LEU A 210 -23.68 8.59 -13.84
C LEU A 210 -23.37 9.21 -12.46
N GLY A 211 -22.89 10.45 -12.41
CA GLY A 211 -22.50 11.16 -11.20
C GLY A 211 -21.19 10.67 -10.58
N GLU A 212 -20.31 10.06 -11.38
CA GLU A 212 -18.94 9.71 -11.02
C GLU A 212 -17.95 10.81 -11.43
N CYS A 213 -16.73 10.77 -10.90
CA CYS A 213 -15.69 11.77 -11.18
C CYS A 213 -14.79 11.27 -12.33
N PRO A 214 -14.61 12.03 -13.43
CA PRO A 214 -13.72 11.65 -14.53
C PRO A 214 -12.28 11.39 -14.06
N TYR A 215 -11.77 12.25 -13.18
CA TYR A 215 -10.41 12.16 -12.63
C TYR A 215 -10.18 11.00 -11.64
N ASP A 216 -11.21 10.25 -11.24
CA ASP A 216 -11.04 9.10 -10.34
C ASP A 216 -10.44 7.92 -11.11
N GLN A 217 -9.19 7.58 -10.76
CA GLN A 217 -8.37 6.55 -11.41
C GLN A 217 -8.82 5.12 -11.04
N GLY A 218 -9.69 4.95 -10.04
CA GLY A 218 -10.09 3.62 -9.58
C GLY A 218 -8.99 2.89 -8.82
N GLY A 219 -8.90 1.55 -8.95
CA GLY A 219 -7.88 0.76 -8.27
C GLY A 219 -8.19 0.42 -6.80
N TYR A 220 -9.46 0.48 -6.42
CA TYR A 220 -9.93 0.20 -5.06
C TYR A 220 -11.32 -0.50 -5.07
N PHE A 221 -11.71 -1.05 -3.93
CA PHE A 221 -12.96 -1.80 -3.74
C PHE A 221 -13.97 -1.02 -2.90
N ILE A 222 -15.27 -1.23 -3.12
CA ILE A 222 -16.34 -0.71 -2.26
C ILE A 222 -16.93 -1.86 -1.45
N ILE A 223 -16.64 -1.90 -0.15
CA ILE A 223 -17.13 -2.93 0.78
C ILE A 223 -17.94 -2.28 1.88
N ASN A 224 -19.22 -2.68 2.03
CA ASN A 224 -20.16 -2.08 2.98
C ASN A 224 -20.22 -0.53 2.89
N GLY A 225 -20.18 -0.01 1.66
CA GLY A 225 -20.10 1.43 1.35
C GLY A 225 -18.78 2.11 1.65
N SER A 226 -17.82 1.42 2.29
CA SER A 226 -16.49 1.95 2.57
C SER A 226 -15.52 1.61 1.44
N GLU A 227 -14.67 2.57 1.09
CA GLU A 227 -13.66 2.38 0.05
C GLU A 227 -12.40 1.75 0.65
N LYS A 228 -11.97 0.63 0.07
CA LYS A 228 -10.88 -0.21 0.56
C LYS A 228 -9.81 -0.37 -0.51
N VAL A 229 -8.57 -0.12 -0.14
CA VAL A 229 -7.40 -0.29 -1.01
C VAL A 229 -6.53 -1.43 -0.49
N LEU A 230 -5.98 -2.24 -1.40
CA LEU A 230 -4.98 -3.25 -1.08
C LEU A 230 -3.58 -2.65 -1.21
N ILE A 231 -2.82 -2.73 -0.13
CA ILE A 231 -1.45 -2.24 -0.09
C ILE A 231 -0.52 -3.37 -0.56
N ALA A 232 0.33 -3.07 -1.53
CA ALA A 232 1.33 -4.01 -2.03
C ALA A 232 2.22 -4.52 -0.89
N GLN A 233 2.46 -5.83 -0.82
CA GLN A 233 3.30 -6.43 0.23
C GLN A 233 4.64 -6.86 -0.34
N GLU A 234 5.73 -6.38 0.26
CA GLU A 234 7.09 -6.80 -0.10
C GLU A 234 7.36 -8.21 0.45
N LYS A 235 7.83 -9.12 -0.40
CA LYS A 235 8.32 -10.44 0.01
C LYS A 235 9.71 -10.69 -0.58
N MET A 236 10.45 -11.60 0.05
CA MET A 236 11.68 -12.13 -0.55
C MET A 236 11.32 -12.96 -1.78
N SER A 237 12.09 -12.86 -2.87
CA SER A 237 11.85 -13.67 -4.06
C SER A 237 12.01 -15.16 -3.75
N THR A 238 11.21 -15.97 -4.42
CA THR A 238 11.23 -17.44 -4.34
C THR A 238 12.17 -18.02 -5.40
N ASN A 239 12.54 -19.29 -5.25
CA ASN A 239 13.39 -20.06 -6.18
C ASN A 239 14.82 -19.55 -6.36
N HIS A 240 15.28 -18.69 -5.44
CA HIS A 240 16.65 -18.19 -5.41
C HIS A 240 17.45 -18.82 -4.26
N VAL A 241 18.74 -19.01 -4.52
CA VAL A 241 19.71 -19.42 -3.50
C VAL A 241 20.32 -18.17 -2.87
N TYR A 242 20.18 -18.04 -1.56
CA TYR A 242 20.76 -16.95 -0.79
C TYR A 242 21.79 -17.46 0.21
N VAL A 243 22.99 -16.90 0.21
CA VAL A 243 24.04 -17.25 1.17
C VAL A 243 24.31 -16.09 2.11
N PHE A 244 24.08 -16.33 3.41
CA PHE A 244 24.29 -15.34 4.45
C PHE A 244 25.31 -15.80 5.47
N LYS A 245 26.18 -14.88 5.91
CA LYS A 245 26.99 -15.09 7.11
C LYS A 245 26.17 -14.78 8.36
N LYS A 246 26.27 -15.63 9.38
CA LYS A 246 25.63 -15.38 10.67
C LYS A 246 26.61 -14.72 11.63
N ARG A 247 26.12 -13.72 12.37
CA ARG A 247 26.89 -13.09 13.45
C ARG A 247 27.08 -14.07 14.60
N GLN A 248 28.29 -14.11 15.17
CA GLN A 248 28.58 -14.87 16.39
C GLN A 248 27.76 -14.30 17.56
N PRO A 249 27.25 -15.12 18.51
CA PRO A 249 27.66 -16.49 18.86
C PRO A 249 26.85 -17.61 18.19
N ASN A 250 26.37 -17.42 16.96
CA ASN A 250 25.60 -18.47 16.28
C ASN A 250 26.44 -19.74 16.00
N LYS A 251 25.85 -20.93 16.21
CA LYS A 251 26.47 -22.24 15.99
C LYS A 251 26.97 -22.44 14.54
N TYR A 252 26.37 -21.73 13.59
CA TYR A 252 26.67 -21.84 12.16
C TYR A 252 27.36 -20.58 11.67
N ALA A 253 28.42 -20.73 10.88
CA ALA A 253 29.13 -19.61 10.28
C ALA A 253 28.39 -19.06 9.05
N TYR A 254 28.01 -19.97 8.14
CA TYR A 254 27.28 -19.65 6.91
C TYR A 254 26.01 -20.49 6.80
N VAL A 255 24.98 -19.86 6.22
CA VAL A 255 23.69 -20.49 5.94
C VAL A 255 23.31 -20.16 4.51
N ALA A 256 23.14 -21.18 3.68
CA ALA A 256 22.42 -21.05 2.42
C ALA A 256 20.93 -21.31 2.69
N GLU A 257 20.07 -20.40 2.23
CA GLU A 257 18.62 -20.45 2.33
C GLU A 257 18.03 -20.47 0.92
N VAL A 258 17.12 -21.41 0.66
CA VAL A 258 16.35 -21.49 -0.58
C VAL A 258 14.88 -21.61 -0.22
N ARG A 259 14.04 -20.73 -0.77
CA ARG A 259 12.58 -20.79 -0.60
C ARG A 259 11.96 -21.20 -1.91
N SER A 260 11.58 -22.46 -2.02
CA SER A 260 11.10 -23.05 -3.27
C SER A 260 9.59 -23.04 -3.37
N MET A 261 9.07 -22.57 -4.49
CA MET A 261 7.66 -22.57 -4.84
C MET A 261 7.53 -23.04 -6.30
N ALA A 262 6.74 -24.09 -6.54
CA ALA A 262 6.40 -24.50 -7.89
C ALA A 262 5.23 -23.65 -8.40
N GLU A 263 5.27 -23.25 -9.67
CA GLU A 263 4.27 -22.37 -10.30
C GLU A 263 2.88 -23.03 -10.30
N ASN A 264 2.80 -24.30 -10.67
CA ASN A 264 1.52 -25.03 -10.85
C ASN A 264 1.07 -25.82 -9.60
N GLN A 265 1.58 -25.52 -8.40
CA GLN A 265 1.28 -26.34 -7.22
C GLN A 265 0.65 -25.64 -6.04
N ASN A 266 -0.29 -26.38 -5.48
CA ASN A 266 -1.16 -26.08 -4.36
C ASN A 266 -0.42 -26.07 -2.98
N ARG A 267 0.85 -25.67 -2.92
CA ARG A 267 1.70 -25.77 -1.70
C ARG A 267 2.34 -24.43 -1.30
N PRO A 268 2.44 -24.12 0.00
CA PRO A 268 3.21 -22.97 0.46
C PRO A 268 4.70 -23.15 0.14
N ALA A 269 5.44 -22.04 0.07
CA ALA A 269 6.87 -22.08 -0.22
C ALA A 269 7.63 -22.96 0.79
N SER A 270 8.28 -24.02 0.29
CA SER A 270 9.13 -24.92 1.07
C SER A 270 10.48 -24.27 1.30
N SER A 271 10.87 -24.08 2.56
CA SER A 271 12.15 -23.45 2.91
C SER A 271 13.19 -24.51 3.25
N MET A 272 14.30 -24.52 2.50
CA MET A 272 15.45 -25.38 2.73
C MET A 272 16.64 -24.57 3.23
N PHE A 273 17.36 -25.11 4.22
CA PHE A 273 18.58 -24.49 4.75
C PHE A 273 19.75 -25.47 4.68
N VAL A 274 20.87 -25.05 4.08
CA VAL A 274 22.16 -25.76 4.16
C VAL A 274 23.06 -24.95 5.07
N ARG A 275 23.54 -25.56 6.17
CA ARG A 275 24.28 -24.87 7.22
C ARG A 275 25.67 -25.48 7.38
N MET A 276 26.70 -24.64 7.39
CA MET A 276 28.08 -25.07 7.63
C MET A 276 28.38 -25.10 9.13
N LEU A 277 28.72 -26.28 9.66
CA LEU A 277 29.14 -26.51 11.05
C LEU A 277 30.63 -26.23 11.22
N SER A 278 31.05 -25.83 12.43
CA SER A 278 32.47 -25.63 12.76
C SER A 278 33.25 -26.92 12.98
N ARG A 279 32.59 -28.06 13.25
CA ARG A 279 33.22 -29.39 13.37
C ARG A 279 32.29 -30.50 12.87
N ALA A 280 32.89 -31.52 12.26
CA ALA A 280 32.22 -32.65 11.61
C ALA A 280 32.12 -33.89 12.51
N GLY A 281 31.03 -34.64 12.37
CA GLY A 281 30.87 -36.01 12.88
C GLY A 281 30.18 -36.87 11.83
N ALA A 282 30.72 -38.06 11.57
CA ALA A 282 30.26 -39.03 10.55
C ALA A 282 29.21 -39.99 11.13
N LYS A 283 28.02 -40.09 10.54
CA LYS A 283 27.48 -41.01 9.50
C LYS A 283 26.73 -42.24 10.05
N GLY A 284 25.55 -42.46 9.47
CA GLY A 284 24.72 -43.66 9.51
C GLY A 284 23.81 -43.70 8.26
N VAL A 285 23.13 -44.83 8.02
CA VAL A 285 22.33 -45.14 6.81
C VAL A 285 21.28 -44.05 6.49
N ALA A 286 21.39 -43.40 5.33
CA ALA A 286 20.80 -42.08 5.05
C ALA A 286 19.25 -42.02 5.06
N LEU A 287 18.55 -42.94 4.38
CA LEU A 287 17.09 -42.84 4.23
C LEU A 287 16.32 -43.20 5.51
N ASP A 288 16.71 -44.29 6.19
CA ASP A 288 16.13 -44.63 7.50
C ASP A 288 16.48 -43.57 8.55
N TYR A 289 17.64 -42.92 8.43
CA TYR A 289 18.03 -41.82 9.31
C TYR A 289 17.19 -40.55 9.11
N ILE A 290 16.88 -40.17 7.86
CA ILE A 290 15.95 -39.08 7.55
C ILE A 290 14.56 -39.42 8.10
N GLY A 291 14.05 -40.61 7.80
CA GLY A 291 12.74 -41.07 8.28
C GLY A 291 12.63 -41.12 9.81
N LYS A 292 13.69 -41.56 10.51
CA LYS A 292 13.77 -41.57 11.99
C LYS A 292 13.73 -40.17 12.61
N ARG A 293 14.19 -39.14 11.89
CA ARG A 293 14.19 -37.74 12.35
C ARG A 293 12.98 -36.94 11.86
N GLY A 294 12.11 -37.55 11.05
CA GLY A 294 10.85 -36.98 10.59
C GLY A 294 9.74 -37.01 11.65
N ALA A 295 8.53 -36.59 11.27
CA ALA A 295 7.39 -36.51 12.19
C ALA A 295 6.82 -37.88 12.59
N THR A 296 7.08 -38.93 11.81
CA THR A 296 6.51 -40.26 12.01
C THR A 296 7.37 -41.11 12.96
N VAL A 297 7.16 -40.97 14.26
CA VAL A 297 7.85 -41.76 15.30
C VAL A 297 7.08 -43.08 15.54
N GLY A 298 7.78 -44.23 15.57
CA GLY A 298 7.17 -45.54 15.90
C GLY A 298 6.68 -46.39 14.71
N VAL A 299 6.85 -45.95 13.47
CA VAL A 299 6.51 -46.73 12.26
C VAL A 299 7.62 -47.72 11.84
N THR A 300 7.22 -48.76 11.11
CA THR A 300 8.12 -49.76 10.52
C THR A 300 9.16 -49.13 9.59
N ARG A 301 10.31 -49.80 9.43
CA ARG A 301 11.43 -49.34 8.59
C ARG A 301 10.99 -49.01 7.16
N GLU A 302 10.16 -49.84 6.55
CA GLU A 302 9.66 -49.63 5.18
C GLU A 302 8.79 -48.38 5.05
N LYS A 303 7.87 -48.16 6.00
CA LYS A 303 7.04 -46.95 6.02
C LYS A 303 7.88 -45.69 6.21
N ARG A 304 8.95 -45.76 7.02
CA ARG A 304 9.91 -44.65 7.17
C ARG A 304 10.68 -44.37 5.88
N ILE A 305 11.13 -45.40 5.17
CA ILE A 305 11.82 -45.24 3.88
C ILE A 305 10.87 -44.63 2.85
N LYS A 306 9.63 -45.12 2.76
CA LYS A 306 8.60 -44.56 1.86
C LYS A 306 8.32 -43.09 2.15
N TYR A 307 8.16 -42.73 3.43
CA TYR A 307 7.98 -41.35 3.86
C TYR A 307 9.18 -40.46 3.53
N ALA A 308 10.40 -40.94 3.78
CA ALA A 308 11.62 -40.19 3.43
C ALA A 308 11.75 -39.97 1.91
N LYS A 309 11.39 -40.98 1.09
CA LYS A 309 11.36 -40.85 -0.38
C LYS A 309 10.33 -39.80 -0.81
N GLU A 310 9.15 -39.78 -0.20
CA GLU A 310 8.12 -38.78 -0.50
C GLU A 310 8.56 -37.35 -0.14
N ILE A 311 9.29 -37.16 0.96
CA ILE A 311 9.89 -35.85 1.31
C ILE A 311 10.88 -35.40 0.23
N LEU A 312 11.81 -36.27 -0.17
CA LEU A 312 12.82 -35.93 -1.18
C LEU A 312 12.18 -35.64 -2.55
N GLN A 313 11.09 -36.34 -2.88
CA GLN A 313 10.40 -36.17 -4.14
C GLN A 313 9.48 -34.94 -4.17
N LYS A 314 8.72 -34.67 -3.11
CA LYS A 314 7.66 -33.63 -3.11
C LYS A 314 7.96 -32.38 -2.26
N GLU A 315 8.74 -32.51 -1.18
CA GLU A 315 9.01 -31.39 -0.25
C GLU A 315 10.35 -30.70 -0.52
N MET A 316 11.38 -31.45 -0.93
CA MET A 316 12.68 -30.90 -1.29
C MET A 316 12.64 -30.30 -2.70
N LEU A 317 12.94 -29.01 -2.80
CA LEU A 317 13.09 -28.27 -4.07
C LEU A 317 11.92 -28.50 -5.07
N PRO A 318 10.66 -28.20 -4.69
CA PRO A 318 9.49 -28.47 -5.55
C PRO A 318 9.54 -27.78 -6.92
N HIS A 319 10.16 -26.59 -7.01
CA HIS A 319 10.27 -25.83 -8.26
C HIS A 319 11.13 -26.49 -9.34
N VAL A 320 12.04 -27.41 -8.99
CA VAL A 320 12.86 -28.15 -9.96
C VAL A 320 12.08 -29.32 -10.57
N GLY A 321 11.11 -29.85 -9.83
CA GLY A 321 10.29 -30.97 -10.25
C GLY A 321 9.77 -31.79 -9.07
N VAL A 322 8.58 -32.34 -9.26
CA VAL A 322 7.88 -33.21 -8.28
C VAL A 322 7.53 -34.59 -8.85
N GLY A 323 7.73 -34.77 -10.16
CA GLY A 323 7.49 -36.03 -10.86
C GLY A 323 8.43 -37.13 -10.40
N GLU A 324 8.13 -38.36 -10.81
CA GLU A 324 9.09 -39.46 -10.73
C GLU A 324 10.27 -39.15 -11.68
N PHE A 325 11.47 -39.64 -11.36
CA PHE A 325 12.72 -39.44 -12.13
C PHE A 325 13.34 -38.02 -12.15
N CYS A 326 12.79 -37.04 -11.42
CA CYS A 326 13.40 -35.70 -11.29
C CYS A 326 14.59 -35.63 -10.31
N GLU A 327 15.03 -36.76 -9.75
CA GLU A 327 16.03 -36.84 -8.68
C GLU A 327 17.41 -36.33 -9.13
N THR A 328 17.80 -36.60 -10.38
CA THR A 328 19.08 -36.15 -10.96
C THR A 328 19.15 -34.63 -11.08
N LYS A 329 18.09 -33.98 -11.60
CA LYS A 329 18.01 -32.51 -11.69
C LYS A 329 18.11 -31.85 -10.30
N LYS A 330 17.42 -32.43 -9.30
CA LYS A 330 17.54 -31.98 -7.91
C LYS A 330 18.93 -32.15 -7.33
N ALA A 331 19.62 -33.24 -7.67
CA ALA A 331 20.99 -33.47 -7.22
C ALA A 331 21.96 -32.42 -7.78
N TYR A 332 21.85 -32.07 -9.07
CA TYR A 332 22.62 -30.98 -9.67
C TYR A 332 22.35 -29.63 -8.99
N TYR A 333 21.08 -29.29 -8.79
CA TYR A 333 20.70 -28.04 -8.12
C TYR A 333 21.18 -27.99 -6.66
N PHE A 334 21.11 -29.13 -5.95
CA PHE A 334 21.65 -29.25 -4.60
C PHE A 334 23.18 -29.09 -4.57
N GLY A 335 23.88 -29.65 -5.56
CA GLY A 335 25.30 -29.41 -5.79
C GLY A 335 25.62 -27.93 -6.03
N TYR A 336 24.79 -27.24 -6.82
CA TYR A 336 24.90 -25.80 -7.06
C TYR A 336 24.73 -24.97 -5.77
N ILE A 337 23.78 -25.32 -4.90
CA ILE A 337 23.60 -24.66 -3.59
C ILE A 337 24.86 -24.79 -2.73
N ILE A 338 25.43 -25.99 -2.66
CA ILE A 338 26.68 -26.25 -1.91
C ILE A 338 27.84 -25.47 -2.55
N HIS A 339 27.92 -25.46 -3.87
CA HIS A 339 28.95 -24.71 -4.59
C HIS A 339 28.89 -23.22 -4.25
N ARG A 340 27.71 -22.60 -4.26
CA ARG A 340 27.54 -21.19 -3.84
C ARG A 340 27.94 -20.96 -2.38
N LEU A 341 27.55 -21.86 -1.47
CA LEU A 341 27.93 -21.78 -0.07
C LEU A 341 29.46 -21.81 0.11
N LEU A 342 30.15 -22.70 -0.62
CA LEU A 342 31.60 -22.82 -0.60
C LEU A 342 32.29 -21.61 -1.22
N MET A 343 31.76 -21.05 -2.31
CA MET A 343 32.30 -19.84 -2.94
C MET A 343 32.31 -18.65 -1.96
N CYS A 344 31.25 -18.49 -1.17
CA CYS A 344 31.21 -17.46 -0.11
C CYS A 344 32.12 -17.81 1.07
N ALA A 345 32.16 -19.08 1.50
CA ALA A 345 33.01 -19.51 2.61
C ALA A 345 34.51 -19.34 2.31
N LEU A 346 34.91 -19.54 1.04
CA LEU A 346 36.26 -19.32 0.53
C LEU A 346 36.56 -17.87 0.13
N GLY A 347 35.58 -16.95 0.25
CA GLY A 347 35.75 -15.54 -0.11
C GLY A 347 35.84 -15.26 -1.61
N ARG A 348 35.50 -16.22 -2.48
CA ARG A 348 35.47 -16.03 -3.94
C ARG A 348 34.26 -15.21 -4.42
N ARG A 349 33.19 -15.20 -3.63
CA ARG A 349 31.95 -14.44 -3.85
C ARG A 349 31.57 -13.72 -2.57
N ALA A 350 31.05 -12.50 -2.69
CA ALA A 350 30.46 -11.77 -1.58
C ALA A 350 29.19 -12.46 -1.05
N GLU A 351 28.78 -12.09 0.16
CA GLU A 351 27.51 -12.52 0.75
C GLU A 351 26.34 -11.87 0.00
N ASP A 352 25.20 -12.54 -0.10
CA ASP A 352 24.03 -11.97 -0.77
C ASP A 352 23.35 -10.91 0.13
N ASP A 353 22.96 -9.78 -0.46
CA ASP A 353 22.25 -8.73 0.26
C ASP A 353 20.74 -9.03 0.35
N ARG A 354 20.22 -8.95 1.57
CA ARG A 354 18.79 -9.15 1.89
C ARG A 354 17.94 -7.96 1.49
N ASP A 355 18.53 -6.77 1.47
CA ASP A 355 17.80 -5.53 1.30
C ASP A 355 17.71 -5.11 -0.18
N HIS A 356 18.56 -5.69 -1.04
CA HIS A 356 18.54 -5.51 -2.49
C HIS A 356 17.17 -5.81 -3.10
N TYR A 357 16.62 -4.88 -3.89
CA TYR A 357 15.26 -4.98 -4.43
C TYR A 357 15.10 -6.01 -5.55
N GLY A 358 16.16 -6.32 -6.31
CA GLY A 358 16.17 -7.46 -7.24
C GLY A 358 15.87 -8.79 -6.54
N ASN A 359 16.24 -8.94 -5.27
CA ASN A 359 15.98 -10.16 -4.48
C ASN A 359 14.58 -10.18 -3.84
N LYS A 360 13.73 -9.20 -4.18
CA LYS A 360 12.40 -9.00 -3.60
C LYS A 360 11.35 -9.02 -4.71
N ARG A 361 10.11 -9.30 -4.31
CA ARG A 361 8.92 -9.25 -5.18
C ARG A 361 7.79 -8.54 -4.44
N LEU A 362 6.89 -7.93 -5.19
CA LEU A 362 5.71 -7.24 -4.67
C LEU A 362 4.45 -8.08 -4.93
N ASP A 363 3.80 -8.50 -3.85
CA ASP A 363 2.46 -9.09 -3.92
C ASP A 363 1.44 -7.95 -4.04
N LEU A 364 0.87 -7.80 -5.23
CA LEU A 364 -0.21 -6.86 -5.57
C LEU A 364 -1.61 -7.47 -5.29
N ALA A 365 -2.66 -6.74 -5.69
CA ALA A 365 -4.05 -7.18 -5.51
C ALA A 365 -4.33 -8.58 -6.05
N GLY A 366 -3.83 -8.92 -7.24
CA GLY A 366 -4.05 -10.21 -7.88
C GLY A 366 -3.51 -11.38 -7.07
N PRO A 367 -2.18 -11.50 -6.85
CA PRO A 367 -1.60 -12.59 -6.05
C PRO A 367 -2.18 -12.67 -4.62
N LEU A 368 -2.48 -11.53 -3.98
CA LEU A 368 -3.08 -11.51 -2.64
C LEU A 368 -4.51 -12.06 -2.63
N LEU A 369 -5.31 -11.73 -3.65
CA LEU A 369 -6.67 -12.26 -3.80
C LEU A 369 -6.65 -13.71 -4.28
N GLY A 370 -5.74 -14.09 -5.17
CA GLY A 370 -5.52 -15.47 -5.60
C GLY A 370 -5.18 -16.40 -4.43
N GLY A 371 -4.27 -15.99 -3.55
CA GLY A 371 -3.97 -16.73 -2.33
C GLY A 371 -5.18 -16.90 -1.40
N LEU A 372 -6.00 -15.86 -1.25
CA LEU A 372 -7.20 -15.88 -0.43
C LEU A 372 -8.32 -16.73 -1.05
N PHE A 373 -8.57 -16.56 -2.35
CA PHE A 373 -9.56 -17.31 -3.11
C PHE A 373 -9.23 -18.81 -3.10
N ARG A 374 -7.97 -19.18 -3.35
CA ARG A 374 -7.48 -20.56 -3.25
C ARG A 374 -7.79 -21.18 -1.87
N MET A 375 -7.55 -20.44 -0.79
CA MET A 375 -7.87 -20.92 0.56
C MET A 375 -9.37 -21.15 0.77
N LEU A 376 -10.21 -20.22 0.29
CA LEU A 376 -11.66 -20.29 0.41
C LEU A 376 -12.26 -21.39 -0.47
N PHE A 377 -11.76 -21.53 -1.70
CA PHE A 377 -12.19 -22.56 -2.63
C PHE A 377 -11.83 -23.96 -2.12
N ARG A 378 -10.62 -24.16 -1.58
CA ARG A 378 -10.26 -25.43 -0.89
C ARG A 378 -11.12 -25.73 0.33
N LYS A 379 -11.66 -24.70 1.00
CA LYS A 379 -12.62 -24.92 2.09
C LYS A 379 -13.96 -25.35 1.51
N LEU A 380 -14.41 -24.72 0.43
CA LEU A 380 -15.63 -25.11 -0.28
C LEU A 380 -15.56 -26.56 -0.77
N THR A 381 -14.47 -26.98 -1.43
CA THR A 381 -14.31 -28.35 -1.92
C THR A 381 -14.31 -29.38 -0.77
N ARG A 382 -13.70 -29.08 0.38
CA ARG A 382 -13.77 -29.93 1.58
C ARG A 382 -15.17 -30.01 2.17
N ASP A 383 -15.91 -28.90 2.20
CA ASP A 383 -17.29 -28.86 2.69
C ASP A 383 -18.22 -29.68 1.77
N VAL A 384 -18.06 -29.55 0.44
CA VAL A 384 -18.77 -30.34 -0.57
C VAL A 384 -18.44 -31.82 -0.41
N ARG A 385 -17.15 -32.18 -0.33
CA ARG A 385 -16.72 -33.57 -0.12
C ARG A 385 -17.36 -34.17 1.13
N SER A 386 -17.33 -33.44 2.25
CA SER A 386 -17.89 -33.90 3.53
C SER A 386 -19.42 -34.06 3.48
N TYR A 387 -20.11 -33.21 2.72
CA TYR A 387 -21.55 -33.33 2.52
C TYR A 387 -21.90 -34.55 1.67
N VAL A 388 -21.22 -34.72 0.54
CA VAL A 388 -21.48 -35.85 -0.38
C VAL A 388 -21.13 -37.18 0.28
N GLN A 389 -20.01 -37.27 1.01
CA GLN A 389 -19.67 -38.46 1.81
C GLN A 389 -20.81 -38.84 2.76
N LYS A 390 -21.35 -37.87 3.53
CA LYS A 390 -22.48 -38.12 4.43
C LYS A 390 -23.75 -38.56 3.72
N CYS A 391 -24.02 -38.07 2.51
CA CYS A 391 -25.18 -38.52 1.73
C CYS A 391 -24.97 -39.96 1.25
N VAL A 392 -23.78 -40.26 0.71
CA VAL A 392 -23.40 -41.59 0.23
C VAL A 392 -23.44 -42.63 1.36
N ASP A 393 -22.83 -42.33 2.51
CA ASP A 393 -22.79 -43.26 3.66
C ASP A 393 -24.18 -43.53 4.25
N ASN A 394 -25.11 -42.58 4.12
CA ASN A 394 -26.50 -42.73 4.58
C ASN A 394 -27.45 -43.23 3.48
N GLY A 395 -26.96 -43.54 2.27
CA GLY A 395 -27.79 -43.97 1.14
C GLY A 395 -28.81 -42.94 0.66
N LYS A 396 -28.55 -41.64 0.83
CA LYS A 396 -29.43 -40.54 0.38
C LYS A 396 -28.99 -40.01 -0.98
N GLU A 397 -29.95 -39.55 -1.79
CA GLU A 397 -29.64 -38.85 -3.04
C GLU A 397 -28.80 -37.59 -2.80
N VAL A 398 -27.82 -37.38 -3.70
CA VAL A 398 -26.87 -36.27 -3.60
C VAL A 398 -27.42 -35.06 -4.35
N ASN A 399 -27.72 -33.97 -3.64
CA ASN A 399 -28.07 -32.70 -4.26
C ASN A 399 -26.89 -31.71 -4.15
N LEU A 400 -26.23 -31.45 -5.28
CA LEU A 400 -25.03 -30.62 -5.34
C LEU A 400 -25.31 -29.12 -5.11
N GLN A 401 -26.50 -28.63 -5.44
CA GLN A 401 -26.85 -27.22 -5.19
C GLN A 401 -26.89 -26.91 -3.68
N PHE A 402 -27.34 -27.87 -2.86
CA PHE A 402 -27.30 -27.74 -1.40
C PHE A 402 -25.90 -27.96 -0.81
N ALA A 403 -25.06 -28.75 -1.48
CA ALA A 403 -23.68 -28.99 -1.06
C ALA A 403 -22.82 -27.71 -1.16
N ILE A 404 -23.02 -26.93 -2.22
CA ILE A 404 -22.24 -25.74 -2.53
C ILE A 404 -22.74 -24.54 -1.70
N LYS A 405 -21.99 -24.21 -0.64
CA LYS A 405 -22.31 -23.07 0.23
C LYS A 405 -21.70 -21.78 -0.29
N ALA A 406 -22.47 -21.02 -1.08
CA ALA A 406 -22.04 -19.74 -1.66
C ALA A 406 -21.57 -18.69 -0.63
N LYS A 407 -22.02 -18.81 0.63
CA LYS A 407 -21.61 -17.94 1.73
C LYS A 407 -20.12 -18.04 2.07
N THR A 408 -19.49 -19.20 1.85
CA THR A 408 -18.08 -19.43 2.20
C THR A 408 -17.14 -18.49 1.46
N ILE A 409 -17.31 -18.36 0.14
CA ILE A 409 -16.50 -17.45 -0.69
C ILE A 409 -16.92 -16.00 -0.44
N THR A 410 -18.22 -15.71 -0.56
CA THR A 410 -18.75 -14.34 -0.46
C THR A 410 -18.41 -13.67 0.87
N SER A 411 -18.69 -14.35 1.99
CA SER A 411 -18.42 -13.79 3.32
C SER A 411 -16.93 -13.79 3.65
N GLY A 412 -16.16 -14.77 3.14
CA GLY A 412 -14.72 -14.84 3.32
C GLY A 412 -13.99 -13.65 2.69
N LEU A 413 -14.22 -13.40 1.40
CA LEU A 413 -13.63 -12.26 0.68
C LEU A 413 -14.07 -10.92 1.30
N LYS A 414 -15.37 -10.77 1.56
CA LYS A 414 -15.93 -9.57 2.20
C LYS A 414 -15.30 -9.28 3.56
N TYR A 415 -15.12 -10.30 4.40
CA TYR A 415 -14.53 -10.16 5.73
C TYR A 415 -13.06 -9.73 5.69
N SER A 416 -12.23 -10.41 4.88
CA SER A 416 -10.80 -10.10 4.77
C SER A 416 -10.57 -8.69 4.21
N LEU A 417 -11.31 -8.29 3.17
CA LEU A 417 -11.24 -6.95 2.61
C LEU A 417 -11.75 -5.86 3.57
N ALA A 418 -12.82 -6.13 4.33
CA ALA A 418 -13.39 -5.15 5.25
C ALA A 418 -12.49 -4.90 6.48
N THR A 419 -11.93 -5.97 7.05
CA THR A 419 -11.13 -5.92 8.29
C THR A 419 -9.64 -5.65 8.04
N GLY A 420 -9.12 -6.02 6.88
CA GLY A 420 -7.68 -5.99 6.60
C GLY A 420 -6.90 -7.18 7.16
N ASN A 421 -7.59 -8.21 7.62
CA ASN A 421 -7.01 -9.46 8.11
C ASN A 421 -6.99 -10.52 6.99
N TRP A 422 -5.78 -10.85 6.52
CA TRP A 422 -5.56 -11.86 5.48
C TRP A 422 -5.34 -13.24 6.11
N GLY A 423 -6.34 -14.13 6.00
CA GLY A 423 -6.32 -15.50 6.53
C GLY A 423 -7.63 -15.93 7.20
N GLN A 424 -7.66 -17.11 7.82
CA GLN A 424 -8.79 -17.54 8.64
C GLN A 424 -8.83 -16.74 9.95
N ALA A 425 -10.03 -16.26 10.30
CA ALA A 425 -10.26 -15.54 11.54
C ALA A 425 -9.80 -16.39 12.76
N ASN A 426 -9.09 -15.76 13.69
CA ASN A 426 -8.58 -16.33 14.95
C ASN A 426 -7.41 -17.34 14.83
N GLN A 427 -6.72 -17.41 13.69
CA GLN A 427 -5.51 -18.24 13.56
C GLN A 427 -4.22 -17.42 13.72
N ALA A 428 -3.25 -17.98 14.44
CA ALA A 428 -1.92 -17.39 14.60
C ALA A 428 -1.21 -17.30 13.23
N GLY A 429 -0.70 -16.12 12.87
CA GLY A 429 -0.05 -15.85 11.58
C GLY A 429 -0.88 -15.04 10.57
N THR A 430 -2.08 -14.58 10.96
CA THR A 430 -2.90 -13.67 10.14
C THR A 430 -2.16 -12.36 9.87
N ARG A 431 -2.01 -11.98 8.60
CA ARG A 431 -1.36 -10.71 8.20
C ARG A 431 -2.39 -9.58 8.34
N ALA A 432 -2.14 -8.66 9.26
CA ALA A 432 -3.01 -7.49 9.47
C ALA A 432 -2.53 -6.28 8.67
N GLY A 433 -3.48 -5.44 8.24
CA GLY A 433 -3.19 -4.16 7.59
C GLY A 433 -2.94 -4.22 6.09
N VAL A 434 -3.27 -5.34 5.44
CA VAL A 434 -3.16 -5.52 3.97
C VAL A 434 -4.20 -4.68 3.25
N SER A 435 -5.46 -4.70 3.71
CA SER A 435 -6.53 -3.81 3.24
C SER A 435 -6.67 -2.62 4.20
N GLN A 436 -6.70 -1.40 3.65
CA GLN A 436 -6.85 -0.15 4.38
C GLN A 436 -8.01 0.67 3.82
N VAL A 437 -8.58 1.57 4.62
CA VAL A 437 -9.59 2.52 4.12
C VAL A 437 -8.88 3.56 3.27
N LEU A 438 -9.36 3.80 2.05
CA LEU A 438 -8.77 4.79 1.14
C LEU A 438 -8.77 6.18 1.78
N ASN A 439 -7.67 6.93 1.61
CA ASN A 439 -7.51 8.23 2.25
C ASN A 439 -7.92 9.33 1.26
N ARG A 440 -9.14 9.83 1.38
CA ARG A 440 -9.75 10.82 0.47
C ARG A 440 -9.62 12.27 0.96
N LEU A 441 -8.49 12.64 1.58
CA LEU A 441 -8.32 14.02 2.04
C LEU A 441 -8.04 14.98 0.87
N THR A 442 -7.19 14.56 -0.07
CA THR A 442 -6.86 15.28 -1.30
C THR A 442 -6.68 14.29 -2.43
N TYR A 443 -6.69 14.79 -3.67
CA TYR A 443 -6.42 13.98 -4.85
C TYR A 443 -5.02 13.31 -4.77
N ALA A 444 -3.98 14.09 -4.45
CA ALA A 444 -2.63 13.59 -4.28
C ALA A 444 -2.51 12.52 -3.16
N SER A 445 -3.24 12.69 -2.05
CA SER A 445 -3.27 11.71 -0.96
C SER A 445 -3.89 10.38 -1.39
N THR A 446 -4.90 10.43 -2.26
CA THR A 446 -5.56 9.27 -2.85
C THR A 446 -4.61 8.48 -3.75
N LEU A 447 -3.96 9.18 -4.70
CA LEU A 447 -2.97 8.59 -5.61
C LEU A 447 -1.79 7.97 -4.85
N SER A 448 -1.22 8.71 -3.89
CA SER A 448 -0.15 8.22 -3.02
C SER A 448 -0.55 6.95 -2.24
N HIS A 449 -1.82 6.86 -1.79
CA HIS A 449 -2.29 5.68 -1.07
C HIS A 449 -2.40 4.44 -1.98
N LEU A 450 -2.85 4.61 -3.23
CA LEU A 450 -2.97 3.53 -4.22
C LEU A 450 -1.60 2.96 -4.65
N ARG A 451 -0.55 3.80 -4.62
CA ARG A 451 0.84 3.46 -4.98
C ARG A 451 1.74 3.10 -3.79
N ARG A 452 1.13 2.88 -2.62
CA ARG A 452 1.86 2.53 -1.39
C ARG A 452 2.21 1.06 -1.35
N LEU A 453 3.38 0.76 -0.80
CA LEU A 453 3.78 -0.60 -0.43
C LEU A 453 4.18 -0.69 1.04
N ASN A 454 4.16 -1.91 1.56
CA ASN A 454 4.46 -2.22 2.94
C ASN A 454 5.42 -3.41 3.05
N SER A 455 6.53 -3.20 3.75
CA SER A 455 7.43 -4.28 4.15
C SER A 455 6.87 -4.98 5.41
N PRO A 456 6.71 -6.31 5.43
CA PRO A 456 5.99 -7.06 6.47
C PRO A 456 6.77 -7.24 7.79
N ILE A 457 7.68 -6.31 8.11
CA ILE A 457 8.52 -6.35 9.30
C ILE A 457 7.78 -5.71 10.48
N GLY A 458 7.93 -6.29 11.66
CA GLY A 458 7.36 -5.74 12.90
C GLY A 458 7.83 -4.30 13.15
N ARG A 459 6.88 -3.38 13.36
CA ARG A 459 7.17 -1.94 13.51
C ARG A 459 7.95 -1.59 14.77
N GLU A 460 7.86 -2.44 15.79
CA GLU A 460 8.56 -2.28 17.08
C GLU A 460 10.07 -2.56 16.97
N GLY A 461 10.49 -3.32 15.96
CA GLY A 461 11.90 -3.66 15.76
C GLY A 461 12.72 -2.44 15.34
N LYS A 462 13.82 -2.18 16.06
CA LYS A 462 14.80 -1.10 15.78
C LYS A 462 15.88 -1.50 14.77
N LEU A 463 15.60 -2.44 13.86
CA LEU A 463 16.56 -2.82 12.82
C LEU A 463 16.66 -1.70 11.78
N ALA A 464 17.83 -1.07 11.67
CA ALA A 464 18.05 0.09 10.79
C ALA A 464 18.16 -0.29 9.30
N LYS A 465 18.89 -1.35 8.97
CA LYS A 465 19.17 -1.77 7.58
C LYS A 465 17.94 -1.82 6.65
N PRO A 466 16.85 -2.55 6.98
CA PRO A 466 15.68 -2.61 6.10
C PRO A 466 14.90 -1.29 5.98
N ARG A 467 15.20 -0.29 6.84
CA ARG A 467 14.57 1.04 6.83
C ARG A 467 15.40 2.06 6.07
N GLN A 468 16.69 1.80 5.86
CA GLN A 468 17.56 2.69 5.12
C GLN A 468 17.19 2.66 3.63
N LEU A 469 17.42 3.80 2.97
CA LEU A 469 17.33 3.86 1.52
C LEU A 469 18.48 3.02 0.95
N HIS A 470 18.13 2.04 0.12
CA HIS A 470 19.08 1.19 -0.59
C HIS A 470 19.26 1.70 -2.03
N ASN A 471 20.44 1.49 -2.62
CA ASN A 471 20.77 2.03 -3.95
C ASN A 471 19.86 1.47 -5.06
N SER A 472 19.52 0.18 -4.99
CA SER A 472 18.56 -0.45 -5.93
C SER A 472 17.11 -0.01 -5.77
N HIS A 473 16.83 1.00 -4.93
CA HIS A 473 15.56 1.71 -4.97
C HIS A 473 15.50 2.78 -6.07
N TRP A 474 16.62 3.17 -6.67
CA TRP A 474 16.67 4.22 -7.69
C TRP A 474 15.75 3.88 -8.88
N GLY A 475 14.97 4.86 -9.34
CA GLY A 475 13.98 4.67 -10.41
C GLY A 475 12.74 3.83 -10.05
N MET A 476 12.80 3.00 -8.99
CA MET A 476 11.72 2.10 -8.58
C MET A 476 10.86 2.69 -7.45
N MET A 477 11.53 3.26 -6.44
CA MET A 477 10.89 3.81 -5.24
C MET A 477 11.25 5.27 -5.04
N CYS A 478 10.30 6.05 -4.55
CA CYS A 478 10.57 7.43 -4.22
C CYS A 478 11.54 7.53 -3.03
N PRO A 479 12.65 8.29 -3.15
CA PRO A 479 13.62 8.43 -2.07
C PRO A 479 13.10 9.27 -0.90
N ALA A 480 12.20 10.23 -1.17
CA ALA A 480 11.71 11.17 -0.17
C ALA A 480 10.38 10.74 0.49
N GLU A 481 9.56 9.94 -0.19
CA GLU A 481 8.17 9.69 0.23
C GLU A 481 8.03 8.49 1.17
N THR A 482 8.35 8.70 2.45
CA THR A 482 8.14 7.75 3.57
C THR A 482 7.42 8.46 4.72
N PRO A 483 6.55 7.79 5.50
CA PRO A 483 5.97 8.39 6.69
C PRO A 483 7.02 8.61 7.79
N GLU A 484 6.81 9.66 8.58
CA GLU A 484 7.55 9.89 9.82
C GLU A 484 7.14 8.88 10.91
N GLY A 485 8.06 8.58 11.85
CA GLY A 485 7.79 7.75 13.03
C GLY A 485 8.12 6.26 12.86
N GLN A 486 7.37 5.39 13.53
CA GLN A 486 7.71 3.95 13.63
C GLN A 486 7.70 3.20 12.30
N ALA A 487 6.99 3.70 11.29
CA ALA A 487 6.89 3.10 9.96
C ALA A 487 7.94 3.63 8.96
N CYS A 488 8.86 4.49 9.41
CA CYS A 488 9.90 5.06 8.56
C CYS A 488 10.71 3.95 7.87
N GLY A 489 10.79 4.04 6.53
CA GLY A 489 11.49 3.09 5.66
C GLY A 489 10.78 1.75 5.43
N LEU A 490 9.74 1.41 6.20
CA LEU A 490 8.94 0.19 6.01
C LEU A 490 7.74 0.41 5.10
N VAL A 491 7.18 1.62 5.11
CA VAL A 491 6.13 2.03 4.19
C VAL A 491 6.78 2.92 3.14
N LYS A 492 6.79 2.47 1.89
CA LYS A 492 7.40 3.18 0.76
C LYS A 492 6.33 3.50 -0.28
N ASN A 493 6.65 4.38 -1.21
CA ASN A 493 5.77 4.71 -2.33
C ASN A 493 6.55 4.56 -3.63
N LEU A 494 5.86 4.05 -4.65
CA LEU A 494 6.40 3.83 -5.99
C LEU A 494 6.83 5.16 -6.64
N ALA A 495 7.90 5.12 -7.44
CA ALA A 495 8.32 6.23 -8.31
C ALA A 495 7.31 6.45 -9.45
N LEU A 496 7.40 7.55 -10.21
CA LEU A 496 6.34 7.90 -11.17
C LEU A 496 6.14 6.86 -12.29
N MET A 497 7.22 6.45 -12.97
CA MET A 497 7.18 5.54 -14.15
C MET A 497 7.49 4.07 -13.85
N VAL A 498 7.58 3.68 -12.59
CA VAL A 498 7.76 2.25 -12.25
C VAL A 498 6.56 1.43 -12.69
N TYR A 499 6.84 0.32 -13.36
CA TYR A 499 5.90 -0.72 -13.75
C TYR A 499 6.16 -1.98 -12.93
N ILE A 500 5.10 -2.63 -12.47
CA ILE A 500 5.22 -3.89 -11.73
C ILE A 500 4.73 -5.01 -12.63
N THR A 501 5.57 -6.02 -12.84
CA THR A 501 5.26 -7.14 -13.73
C THR A 501 4.06 -7.93 -13.22
N VAL A 502 3.18 -8.30 -14.12
CA VAL A 502 1.99 -9.12 -13.83
C VAL A 502 2.33 -10.61 -13.92
N GLY A 503 3.36 -10.95 -14.69
CA GLY A 503 3.85 -12.31 -14.91
C GLY A 503 3.37 -12.87 -16.24
N SER A 504 4.16 -13.75 -16.83
CA SER A 504 3.82 -14.46 -18.06
C SER A 504 4.18 -15.94 -17.95
N ALA A 505 3.50 -16.78 -18.74
CA ALA A 505 3.80 -18.20 -18.82
C ALA A 505 5.26 -18.45 -19.23
N ALA A 506 5.94 -19.37 -18.54
CA ALA A 506 7.34 -19.70 -18.81
C ALA A 506 7.51 -20.68 -19.99
N ASN A 507 6.48 -21.46 -20.33
CA ASN A 507 6.57 -22.52 -21.35
C ASN A 507 7.08 -22.05 -22.72
N PRO A 508 6.61 -20.92 -23.30
CA PRO A 508 7.11 -20.47 -24.61
C PRO A 508 8.62 -20.18 -24.61
N ILE A 509 9.16 -19.72 -23.49
CA ILE A 509 10.60 -19.47 -23.36
C ILE A 509 11.36 -20.79 -23.23
N LEU A 510 10.80 -21.78 -22.52
CA LEU A 510 11.41 -23.10 -22.40
C LEU A 510 11.48 -23.79 -23.77
N GLU A 511 10.40 -23.74 -24.54
CA GLU A 511 10.34 -24.26 -25.92
C GLU A 511 11.40 -23.58 -26.80
N PHE A 512 11.47 -22.25 -26.77
CA PHE A 512 12.49 -21.49 -27.50
C PHE A 512 13.93 -21.88 -27.12
N LEU A 513 14.20 -22.09 -25.83
CA LEU A 513 15.54 -22.48 -25.35
C LEU A 513 15.92 -23.89 -25.78
N GLU A 514 14.97 -24.82 -25.82
CA GLU A 514 15.17 -26.18 -26.31
C GLU A 514 15.49 -26.17 -27.82
N GLU A 515 14.78 -25.37 -28.61
CA GLU A 515 15.04 -25.21 -30.04
C GLU A 515 16.40 -24.55 -30.34
N TRP A 516 16.82 -23.59 -29.52
CA TRP A 516 18.09 -22.86 -29.72
C TRP A 516 19.33 -23.60 -29.19
N GLY A 517 19.24 -24.92 -28.97
CA GLY A 517 20.40 -25.77 -28.66
C GLY A 517 20.88 -25.70 -27.21
N THR A 518 19.97 -25.50 -26.25
CA THR A 518 20.29 -25.66 -24.82
C THR A 518 20.45 -27.15 -24.49
N GLU A 519 21.62 -27.54 -23.96
CA GLU A 519 21.89 -28.94 -23.61
C GLU A 519 21.26 -29.31 -22.25
N ASN A 520 20.51 -30.41 -22.21
CA ASN A 520 19.81 -30.91 -21.02
C ASN A 520 20.74 -31.68 -20.06
N PHE A 521 20.39 -31.76 -18.76
CA PHE A 521 21.21 -32.45 -17.75
C PHE A 521 21.47 -33.94 -18.00
N GLU A 522 20.56 -34.58 -18.73
CA GLU A 522 20.63 -36.02 -19.04
C GLU A 522 21.63 -36.31 -20.16
N GLU A 523 21.98 -35.29 -20.95
CA GLU A 523 22.84 -35.39 -22.14
C GLU A 523 24.29 -34.95 -21.85
N ILE A 524 24.52 -34.23 -20.74
CA ILE A 524 25.81 -33.58 -20.46
C ILE A 524 26.71 -34.38 -19.52
N SER A 525 28.01 -34.31 -19.79
CA SER A 525 29.05 -34.71 -18.83
C SER A 525 29.35 -33.56 -17.84
N PRO A 526 29.45 -33.82 -16.52
CA PRO A 526 29.79 -32.80 -15.53
C PRO A 526 31.08 -32.02 -15.81
N ALA A 527 31.99 -32.56 -16.61
CA ALA A 527 33.26 -31.92 -16.96
C ALA A 527 33.10 -30.67 -17.86
N VAL A 528 31.99 -30.56 -18.59
CA VAL A 528 31.73 -29.45 -19.54
C VAL A 528 31.15 -28.22 -18.83
N ILE A 529 30.47 -28.41 -17.70
CA ILE A 529 29.75 -27.38 -16.93
C ILE A 529 30.62 -26.15 -16.56
N PRO A 530 31.92 -26.27 -16.20
CA PRO A 530 32.75 -25.10 -15.90
C PRO A 530 33.06 -24.20 -17.10
N GLN A 531 33.01 -24.76 -18.32
CA GLN A 531 33.31 -24.03 -19.56
C GLN A 531 32.08 -23.31 -20.10
N ALA A 532 30.91 -23.98 -20.05
CA ALA A 532 29.63 -23.46 -20.52
C ALA A 532 28.93 -22.50 -19.52
N ALA A 533 27.99 -21.70 -20.02
CA ALA A 533 27.14 -20.86 -19.21
C ALA A 533 25.91 -21.65 -18.71
N LYS A 534 25.52 -21.44 -17.46
CA LYS A 534 24.34 -22.08 -16.86
C LYS A 534 23.10 -21.22 -17.14
N ILE A 535 22.03 -21.82 -17.64
CA ILE A 535 20.77 -21.12 -17.94
C ILE A 535 19.74 -21.40 -16.85
N PHE A 536 19.21 -20.33 -16.27
CA PHE A 536 18.14 -20.38 -15.27
C PHE A 536 16.88 -19.71 -15.82
N VAL A 537 15.72 -20.34 -15.61
CA VAL A 537 14.40 -19.76 -15.87
C VAL A 537 13.60 -19.80 -14.57
N ASN A 538 13.17 -18.65 -14.05
CA ASN A 538 12.46 -18.51 -12.76
C ASN A 538 13.15 -19.22 -11.58
N GLY A 539 14.49 -19.24 -11.60
CA GLY A 539 15.34 -19.88 -10.59
C GLY A 539 15.52 -21.40 -10.75
N CYS A 540 14.81 -22.03 -11.69
CA CYS A 540 15.08 -23.40 -12.10
C CYS A 540 16.28 -23.45 -13.04
N TRP A 541 17.26 -24.31 -12.76
CA TRP A 541 18.37 -24.54 -13.67
C TRP A 541 17.87 -25.47 -14.78
N VAL A 542 17.77 -24.96 -16.02
CA VAL A 542 17.20 -25.71 -17.17
C VAL A 542 18.27 -26.51 -17.89
N GLY A 543 19.41 -25.88 -18.19
CA GLY A 543 20.49 -26.52 -18.91
C GLY A 543 21.76 -25.66 -18.98
N ILE A 544 22.62 -25.98 -19.95
CA ILE A 544 23.83 -25.21 -20.24
C ILE A 544 23.88 -24.79 -21.71
N HIS A 545 24.59 -23.70 -21.98
CA HIS A 545 24.79 -23.21 -23.34
C HIS A 545 26.23 -22.72 -23.53
N ARG A 546 26.80 -23.01 -24.70
CA ARG A 546 28.21 -22.72 -25.00
C ARG A 546 28.44 -21.28 -25.46
N ASN A 547 27.48 -20.68 -26.17
CA ASN A 547 27.58 -19.31 -26.71
C ASN A 547 26.48 -18.37 -26.14
N PRO A 548 26.59 -17.92 -24.88
CA PRO A 548 25.57 -17.10 -24.24
C PRO A 548 25.44 -15.69 -24.86
N ASP A 549 26.49 -15.14 -25.48
CA ASP A 549 26.48 -13.81 -26.10
C ASP A 549 25.41 -13.70 -27.20
N LEU A 550 25.42 -14.67 -28.12
CA LEU A 550 24.49 -14.70 -29.24
C LEU A 550 23.05 -14.90 -28.76
N LEU A 551 22.86 -15.83 -27.81
CA LEU A 551 21.55 -16.12 -27.22
C LEU A 551 20.92 -14.88 -26.58
N VAL A 552 21.70 -14.11 -25.81
CA VAL A 552 21.20 -12.87 -25.17
C VAL A 552 20.84 -11.81 -26.21
N LYS A 553 21.63 -11.65 -27.28
CA LYS A 553 21.30 -10.73 -28.37
C LYS A 553 20.00 -11.13 -29.06
N THR A 554 19.81 -12.42 -29.35
CA THR A 554 18.58 -12.94 -29.96
C THR A 554 17.38 -12.72 -29.05
N LEU A 555 17.48 -13.06 -27.76
CA LEU A 555 16.40 -12.86 -26.79
C LEU A 555 16.00 -11.38 -26.65
N ARG A 556 16.97 -10.47 -26.60
CA ARG A 556 16.70 -9.03 -26.56
C ARG A 556 16.04 -8.54 -27.85
N ARG A 557 16.47 -9.03 -29.01
CA ARG A 557 15.83 -8.71 -30.29
C ARG A 557 14.37 -9.15 -30.33
N LEU A 558 14.09 -10.39 -29.91
CA LEU A 558 12.71 -10.92 -29.82
C LEU A 558 11.86 -10.11 -28.82
N ARG A 559 12.44 -9.71 -27.69
CA ARG A 559 11.76 -8.83 -26.71
C ARG A 559 11.42 -7.46 -27.31
N ARG A 560 12.34 -6.87 -28.10
CA ARG A 560 12.15 -5.57 -28.76
C ARG A 560 11.13 -5.62 -29.90
N GLN A 561 10.90 -6.78 -30.50
CA GLN A 561 9.88 -7.03 -31.53
C GLN A 561 8.52 -7.45 -30.95
N ILE A 562 8.41 -7.59 -29.63
CA ILE A 562 7.21 -8.08 -28.90
C ILE A 562 6.86 -9.56 -29.19
N ASP A 563 7.72 -10.31 -29.88
CA ASP A 563 7.58 -11.77 -30.01
C ASP A 563 7.66 -12.46 -28.64
N VAL A 564 8.50 -11.92 -27.77
CA VAL A 564 8.57 -12.27 -26.35
C VAL A 564 7.95 -11.13 -25.55
N ASN A 565 7.16 -11.47 -24.53
CA ASN A 565 6.52 -10.47 -23.66
C ASN A 565 7.58 -9.49 -23.10
N THR A 566 7.28 -8.20 -23.19
CA THR A 566 8.15 -7.10 -22.74
C THR A 566 8.51 -7.18 -21.24
N GLU A 567 7.74 -7.90 -20.44
CA GLU A 567 8.02 -8.12 -19.01
C GLU A 567 9.19 -9.07 -18.75
N VAL A 568 9.62 -9.87 -19.73
CA VAL A 568 10.64 -10.90 -19.53
C VAL A 568 11.99 -10.23 -19.23
N GLY A 569 12.54 -10.53 -18.05
CA GLY A 569 13.86 -10.04 -17.63
C GLY A 569 14.98 -10.94 -18.13
N VAL A 570 16.04 -10.34 -18.70
CA VAL A 570 17.19 -11.07 -19.28
C VAL A 570 18.49 -10.60 -18.62
N VAL A 571 19.02 -11.40 -17.70
CA VAL A 571 20.19 -11.04 -16.89
C VAL A 571 21.36 -11.96 -17.20
N ARG A 572 22.48 -11.37 -17.65
CA ARG A 572 23.71 -12.12 -17.93
C ARG A 572 24.82 -11.73 -16.96
N ASP A 573 25.15 -12.64 -16.04
CA ASP A 573 26.29 -12.51 -15.16
C ASP A 573 27.53 -13.13 -15.80
N ILE A 574 28.39 -12.27 -16.35
CA ILE A 574 29.61 -12.66 -17.05
C ILE A 574 30.60 -13.33 -16.09
N ARG A 575 30.69 -12.86 -14.84
CA ARG A 575 31.66 -13.36 -13.84
C ARG A 575 31.30 -14.75 -13.34
N LEU A 576 30.01 -15.02 -13.14
CA LEU A 576 29.53 -16.33 -12.69
C LEU A 576 29.27 -17.31 -13.84
N LYS A 577 29.32 -16.84 -15.10
CA LYS A 577 28.88 -17.57 -16.29
C LYS A 577 27.45 -18.09 -16.13
N GLU A 578 26.54 -17.20 -15.77
CA GLU A 578 25.12 -17.51 -15.57
C GLU A 578 24.26 -16.60 -16.45
N LEU A 579 23.28 -17.18 -17.11
CA LEU A 579 22.19 -16.47 -17.77
C LEU A 579 20.92 -16.76 -16.97
N ARG A 580 20.24 -15.72 -16.48
CA ARG A 580 19.01 -15.83 -15.70
C ARG A 580 17.89 -15.12 -16.44
N LEU A 581 16.79 -15.83 -16.62
CA LEU A 581 15.57 -15.38 -17.28
C LEU A 581 14.43 -15.37 -16.27
N TYR A 582 13.68 -14.28 -16.23
CA TYR A 582 12.58 -14.08 -15.29
C TYR A 582 11.29 -13.75 -16.02
N THR A 583 10.25 -14.56 -15.79
CA THR A 583 8.86 -14.31 -16.22
C THR A 583 7.92 -14.15 -15.03
N ASP A 584 8.46 -14.14 -13.81
CA ASP A 584 7.67 -14.07 -12.59
C ASP A 584 7.03 -12.68 -12.38
N TYR A 585 5.92 -12.68 -11.64
CA TYR A 585 5.18 -11.49 -11.28
C TYR A 585 5.83 -10.73 -10.12
N GLY A 586 5.48 -9.45 -10.00
CA GLY A 586 5.86 -8.61 -8.86
C GLY A 586 7.30 -8.09 -8.91
N ARG A 587 7.98 -8.16 -10.06
CA ARG A 587 9.25 -7.45 -10.28
C ARG A 587 8.99 -5.98 -10.52
N CYS A 588 9.89 -5.13 -10.03
CA CYS A 588 9.87 -3.71 -10.34
C CYS A 588 10.69 -3.50 -11.62
N SER A 589 10.10 -2.85 -12.60
CA SER A 589 10.72 -2.49 -13.86
C SER A 589 10.45 -1.03 -14.18
N ARG A 590 11.29 -0.42 -15.01
CA ARG A 590 11.05 0.91 -15.52
C ARG A 590 11.48 1.04 -16.97
N PRO A 591 10.81 1.89 -17.75
CA PRO A 591 11.14 2.08 -19.15
C PRO A 591 12.33 3.02 -19.31
N LEU A 592 13.25 2.66 -20.21
CA LEU A 592 14.43 3.46 -20.58
C LEU A 592 14.55 3.55 -22.10
N PHE A 593 15.22 4.60 -22.59
CA PHE A 593 15.58 4.67 -24.01
C PHE A 593 16.71 3.71 -24.33
N ILE A 594 16.61 3.05 -25.48
CA ILE A 594 17.67 2.17 -25.99
C ILE A 594 18.74 3.01 -26.68
N VAL A 595 20.00 2.74 -26.35
CA VAL A 595 21.18 3.35 -26.96
C VAL A 595 21.94 2.30 -27.76
N GLU A 596 22.24 2.61 -29.02
CA GLU A 596 23.15 1.83 -29.86
C GLU A 596 24.22 2.74 -30.44
N ASN A 597 25.49 2.34 -30.36
CA ASN A 597 26.64 3.11 -30.84
C ASN A 597 26.65 4.57 -30.34
N GLN A 598 26.37 4.80 -29.05
CA GLN A 598 26.32 6.13 -28.44
C GLN A 598 25.26 7.07 -29.04
N ARG A 599 24.23 6.52 -29.70
CA ARG A 599 23.09 7.25 -30.23
C ARG A 599 21.79 6.63 -29.75
N LEU A 600 20.77 7.46 -29.53
CA LEU A 600 19.43 6.99 -29.24
C LEU A 600 18.80 6.39 -30.49
N LEU A 601 18.10 5.25 -30.35
CA LEU A 601 17.34 4.67 -31.46
C LEU A 601 16.10 5.51 -31.82
N ILE A 602 15.51 6.17 -30.82
CA ILE A 602 14.45 7.14 -31.05
C ILE A 602 15.04 8.38 -31.75
N LYS A 603 14.36 8.85 -32.80
CA LYS A 603 14.73 10.04 -33.58
C LYS A 603 13.66 11.11 -33.45
N LYS A 604 14.02 12.37 -33.71
CA LYS A 604 13.09 13.51 -33.60
C LYS A 604 11.85 13.39 -34.50
N ARG A 605 11.98 12.73 -35.66
CA ARG A 605 10.83 12.41 -36.54
C ARG A 605 9.74 11.60 -35.84
N HIS A 606 10.12 10.66 -34.97
CA HIS A 606 9.16 9.83 -34.23
C HIS A 606 8.44 10.66 -33.15
N ILE A 607 9.11 11.63 -32.54
CA ILE A 607 8.51 12.53 -31.56
C ILE A 607 7.54 13.50 -32.24
N ARG A 608 7.89 14.04 -33.41
CA ARG A 608 6.97 14.87 -34.21
C ARG A 608 5.72 14.08 -34.61
N ALA A 609 5.87 12.81 -35.02
CA ALA A 609 4.75 11.93 -35.28
C ALA A 609 3.88 11.72 -34.03
N LEU A 610 4.50 11.46 -32.87
CA LEU A 610 3.78 11.31 -31.59
C LEU A 610 3.00 12.57 -31.19
N GLN A 611 3.53 13.77 -31.46
CA GLN A 611 2.86 15.03 -31.16
C GLN A 611 1.70 15.34 -32.12
N GLN A 612 1.79 14.88 -33.37
CA GLN A 612 0.78 15.09 -34.42
C GLN A 612 -0.27 13.97 -34.49
N ARG A 613 -0.22 13.00 -33.57
CA ARG A 613 -1.13 11.86 -33.59
C ARG A 613 -2.60 12.30 -33.47
N GLU A 614 -3.43 11.78 -34.38
CA GLU A 614 -4.90 11.94 -34.31
C GLU A 614 -5.57 10.72 -33.66
N THR A 615 -4.94 9.54 -33.76
CA THR A 615 -5.43 8.29 -33.19
C THR A 615 -4.60 7.87 -31.96
N PRO A 616 -5.23 7.27 -30.93
CA PRO A 616 -4.53 6.79 -29.75
C PRO A 616 -3.70 5.52 -29.98
N GLU A 617 -3.81 4.88 -31.15
CA GLU A 617 -3.09 3.64 -31.51
C GLU A 617 -1.60 3.89 -31.80
N GLU A 618 -1.23 5.09 -32.28
CA GLU A 618 0.16 5.54 -32.41
C GLU A 618 0.67 6.09 -31.06
N GLY A 619 0.60 5.22 -30.04
CA GLY A 619 0.82 5.57 -28.64
C GLY A 619 2.13 5.08 -28.05
N TRP A 620 2.11 4.87 -26.73
CA TRP A 620 3.25 4.34 -26.02
C TRP A 620 3.53 2.89 -26.43
N HIS A 621 2.48 2.10 -26.65
CA HIS A 621 2.60 0.72 -27.11
C HIS A 621 3.37 0.60 -28.43
N ASP A 622 3.12 1.50 -29.39
CA ASP A 622 3.83 1.54 -30.67
C ASP A 622 5.33 1.88 -30.51
N LEU A 623 5.68 2.81 -29.61
CA LEU A 623 7.08 3.11 -29.30
C LEU A 623 7.84 1.91 -28.72
N VAL A 624 7.15 1.08 -27.92
CA VAL A 624 7.70 -0.17 -27.39
C VAL A 624 7.79 -1.23 -28.50
N ALA A 625 6.77 -1.34 -29.36
CA ALA A 625 6.73 -2.30 -30.47
C ALA A 625 7.80 -2.05 -31.54
N LYS A 626 8.13 -0.78 -31.77
CA LYS A 626 9.22 -0.36 -32.65
C LYS A 626 10.60 -0.53 -32.01
N GLY A 627 10.68 -0.96 -30.75
CA GLY A 627 11.93 -1.20 -30.04
C GLY A 627 12.70 0.07 -29.69
N PHE A 628 12.04 1.22 -29.47
CA PHE A 628 12.71 2.45 -29.01
C PHE A 628 12.91 2.50 -27.49
N ILE A 629 12.03 1.80 -26.76
CA ILE A 629 11.95 1.82 -25.31
C ILE A 629 11.94 0.39 -24.80
N GLU A 630 12.71 0.13 -23.75
CA GLU A 630 12.84 -1.20 -23.14
C GLU A 630 12.53 -1.11 -21.63
N TYR A 631 11.76 -2.07 -21.12
CA TYR A 631 11.51 -2.19 -19.69
C TYR A 631 12.65 -2.96 -19.02
N ILE A 632 13.35 -2.31 -18.11
CA ILE A 632 14.49 -2.88 -17.40
C ILE A 632 14.11 -3.12 -15.94
N ASP A 633 14.32 -4.34 -15.47
CA ASP A 633 14.08 -4.72 -14.07
C ASP A 633 15.32 -4.50 -13.19
N THR A 634 15.12 -4.51 -11.86
CA THR A 634 16.21 -4.22 -10.90
C THR A 634 17.38 -5.22 -10.95
N GLU A 635 17.20 -6.44 -11.47
CA GLU A 635 18.33 -7.37 -11.65
C GLU A 635 19.06 -7.14 -12.97
N GLU A 636 18.34 -6.77 -14.03
CA GLU A 636 18.91 -6.40 -15.31
C GLU A 636 19.71 -5.09 -15.21
N GLU A 637 19.27 -4.16 -14.37
CA GLU A 637 19.98 -2.89 -14.07
C GLU A 637 21.44 -3.09 -13.65
N GLU A 638 21.74 -4.15 -12.88
CA GLU A 638 23.11 -4.47 -12.44
C GLU A 638 24.05 -4.80 -13.61
N THR A 639 23.50 -5.14 -14.78
CA THR A 639 24.28 -5.51 -15.98
C THR A 639 24.25 -4.44 -17.07
N THR A 640 23.42 -3.41 -16.92
CA THR A 640 23.25 -2.34 -17.91
C THR A 640 24.04 -1.09 -17.53
N MET A 641 24.45 -0.30 -18.53
CA MET A 641 25.11 0.98 -18.33
C MET A 641 24.19 2.11 -18.82
N ILE A 642 23.72 2.95 -17.89
CA ILE A 642 22.66 3.93 -18.15
C ILE A 642 23.24 5.34 -18.11
N SER A 643 23.02 6.14 -19.15
CA SER A 643 23.32 7.58 -19.14
C SER A 643 22.22 8.38 -18.43
N MET A 644 22.60 9.39 -17.65
CA MET A 644 21.65 10.18 -16.84
C MET A 644 20.87 11.20 -17.67
N THR A 645 21.55 11.85 -18.62
CA THR A 645 20.93 12.84 -19.52
C THR A 645 21.32 12.56 -20.96
N ILE A 646 20.52 13.09 -21.89
CA ILE A 646 20.80 12.99 -23.33
C ILE A 646 22.06 13.80 -23.67
N SER A 647 22.30 14.93 -22.98
CA SER A 647 23.52 15.74 -23.14
C SER A 647 24.79 15.00 -22.74
N ASP A 648 24.74 14.11 -21.75
CA ASP A 648 25.90 13.30 -21.36
C ASP A 648 26.29 12.34 -22.49
N LEU A 649 25.30 11.77 -23.19
CA LEU A 649 25.52 10.88 -24.33
C LEU A 649 26.17 11.62 -25.50
N VAL A 650 25.66 12.82 -25.82
CA VAL A 650 26.21 13.70 -26.85
C VAL A 650 27.65 14.10 -26.50
N SER A 651 27.89 14.47 -25.23
CA SER A 651 29.23 14.83 -24.74
C SER A 651 30.20 13.65 -24.81
N ALA A 652 29.75 12.45 -24.44
CA ALA A 652 30.56 11.24 -24.51
C ALA A 652 30.97 10.88 -25.94
N ARG A 653 30.11 11.18 -26.93
CA ARG A 653 30.41 10.99 -28.34
C ARG A 653 31.41 12.01 -28.89
N HIS A 654 31.31 13.27 -28.46
CA HIS A 654 32.21 14.33 -28.94
C HIS A 654 33.58 14.31 -28.25
N ASN A 655 33.60 14.04 -26.93
CA ASN A 655 34.81 14.00 -26.10
C ASN A 655 34.96 12.61 -25.44
N PRO A 656 35.33 11.56 -26.19
CA PRO A 656 35.45 10.21 -25.65
C PRO A 656 36.52 10.08 -24.55
N GLU A 657 37.55 10.94 -24.56
CA GLU A 657 38.62 10.92 -23.55
C GLU A 657 38.18 11.47 -22.18
N GLU A 658 37.23 12.41 -22.14
CA GLU A 658 36.67 12.96 -20.90
C GLU A 658 35.44 12.17 -20.42
N ALA A 659 34.88 11.33 -21.28
CA ALA A 659 33.68 10.56 -21.00
C ALA A 659 33.94 9.50 -19.92
N TYR A 660 32.98 9.35 -19.00
CA TYR A 660 33.05 8.27 -18.00
C TYR A 660 32.97 6.87 -18.64
N SER A 661 32.20 6.73 -19.72
CA SER A 661 32.03 5.45 -20.42
C SER A 661 31.73 5.65 -21.90
N ASP A 662 32.31 4.78 -22.71
CA ASP A 662 32.11 4.63 -24.16
C ASP A 662 31.11 3.52 -24.53
N THR A 663 30.52 2.83 -23.53
CA THR A 663 29.62 1.68 -23.74
C THR A 663 28.26 1.83 -23.07
N TYR A 664 27.60 2.99 -23.22
CA TYR A 664 26.22 3.15 -22.73
C TYR A 664 25.25 2.23 -23.48
N THR A 665 24.37 1.56 -22.75
CA THR A 665 23.35 0.66 -23.32
C THR A 665 21.96 1.27 -23.30
N HIS A 666 21.68 2.13 -22.31
CA HIS A 666 20.39 2.81 -22.17
C HIS A 666 20.59 4.26 -21.72
N CYS A 667 19.54 5.07 -21.85
CA CYS A 667 19.48 6.43 -21.35
C CYS A 667 18.21 6.62 -20.51
N GLU A 668 18.32 7.35 -19.40
CA GLU A 668 17.16 7.79 -18.63
C GLU A 668 16.26 8.69 -19.50
N ILE A 669 14.94 8.53 -19.40
CA ILE A 669 14.00 9.40 -20.13
C ILE A 669 14.04 10.82 -19.53
N HIS A 670 13.93 10.91 -18.20
CA HIS A 670 14.11 12.15 -17.45
C HIS A 670 14.42 11.88 -15.96
N PRO A 671 15.47 12.48 -15.36
CA PRO A 671 15.84 12.20 -13.96
C PRO A 671 14.76 12.50 -12.90
N SER A 672 13.81 13.40 -13.18
CA SER A 672 12.72 13.74 -12.25
C SER A 672 11.78 12.56 -11.96
N LEU A 673 11.76 11.54 -12.81
CA LEU A 673 10.83 10.42 -12.73
C LEU A 673 11.11 9.47 -11.55
N ILE A 674 12.29 9.62 -10.91
CA ILE A 674 12.64 8.91 -9.66
C ILE A 674 11.75 9.32 -8.48
N LEU A 675 11.09 10.48 -8.57
CA LEU A 675 10.23 10.99 -7.51
C LEU A 675 8.89 10.24 -7.47
N GLY A 676 8.25 10.25 -6.31
CA GLY A 676 6.88 9.76 -6.11
C GLY A 676 5.85 10.86 -6.36
N VAL A 677 4.58 10.53 -6.16
CA VAL A 677 3.46 11.47 -6.38
C VAL A 677 3.58 12.71 -5.50
N CYS A 678 3.81 12.54 -4.19
CA CYS A 678 3.87 13.70 -3.28
C CYS A 678 5.22 14.43 -3.30
N ALA A 679 6.28 13.78 -3.76
CA ALA A 679 7.57 14.44 -3.95
C ALA A 679 7.59 15.29 -5.23
N SER A 680 6.86 14.87 -6.27
CA SER A 680 6.79 15.58 -7.56
C SER A 680 6.05 16.92 -7.48
N ILE A 681 5.25 17.16 -6.44
CA ILE A 681 4.57 18.45 -6.23
C ILE A 681 5.47 19.51 -5.56
N ILE A 682 6.68 19.13 -5.14
CA ILE A 682 7.65 20.03 -4.51
C ILE A 682 8.41 20.76 -5.63
N PRO A 683 8.40 22.10 -5.69
CA PRO A 683 9.23 22.83 -6.64
C PRO A 683 10.69 22.79 -6.19
N PHE A 684 11.64 22.67 -7.12
CA PHE A 684 13.09 22.66 -6.81
C PHE A 684 13.47 21.75 -5.61
N PRO A 685 13.08 20.46 -5.61
CA PRO A 685 13.35 19.56 -4.48
C PRO A 685 14.85 19.27 -4.30
N ASP A 686 15.63 19.36 -5.37
CA ASP A 686 17.10 19.27 -5.42
C ASP A 686 17.81 20.40 -4.67
N HIS A 687 17.19 21.57 -4.54
CA HIS A 687 17.71 22.70 -3.76
C HIS A 687 17.35 22.69 -2.27
N ASN A 688 16.65 21.65 -1.80
CA ASN A 688 16.28 21.51 -0.38
C ASN A 688 17.14 20.45 0.30
N GLN A 689 17.36 20.62 1.60
CA GLN A 689 17.87 19.53 2.43
C GLN A 689 16.89 18.34 2.41
N SER A 690 17.38 17.13 2.11
CA SER A 690 16.56 15.93 1.89
C SER A 690 15.43 15.67 2.92
N PRO A 691 15.64 15.80 4.25
CA PRO A 691 14.58 15.58 5.24
C PRO A 691 13.35 16.50 5.05
N ARG A 692 13.54 17.70 4.50
CA ARG A 692 12.46 18.65 4.23
C ARG A 692 11.53 18.15 3.13
N ASN A 693 12.08 17.49 2.13
CA ASN A 693 11.29 16.84 1.08
C ASN A 693 10.46 15.69 1.65
N THR A 694 11.01 14.92 2.60
CA THR A 694 10.25 13.88 3.32
C THR A 694 9.11 14.46 4.14
N TYR A 695 9.37 15.54 4.88
CA TYR A 695 8.34 16.24 5.64
C TYR A 695 7.23 16.77 4.75
N GLN A 696 7.57 17.41 3.63
CA GLN A 696 6.56 17.88 2.71
C GLN A 696 5.74 16.73 2.11
N SER A 697 6.39 15.63 1.76
CA SER A 697 5.71 14.45 1.22
C SER A 697 4.65 13.90 2.20
N ALA A 698 4.90 13.99 3.52
CA ALA A 698 3.92 13.66 4.55
C ALA A 698 2.84 14.73 4.73
N MET A 699 3.22 16.01 4.70
CA MET A 699 2.31 17.15 4.89
C MET A 699 1.36 17.38 3.71
N GLY A 700 1.81 17.13 2.47
CA GLY A 700 0.96 17.21 1.28
C GLY A 700 -0.23 16.24 1.32
N LYS A 701 -0.09 15.11 2.03
CA LYS A 701 -1.19 14.16 2.28
C LYS A 701 -2.20 14.66 3.33
N GLN A 702 -1.84 15.71 4.09
CA GLN A 702 -2.63 16.36 5.14
C GLN A 702 -3.22 17.70 4.72
N ALA A 703 -2.81 18.23 3.56
CA ALA A 703 -3.35 19.45 2.99
C ALA A 703 -4.86 19.31 2.73
N MET A 704 -5.57 20.43 2.70
CA MET A 704 -6.97 20.50 2.29
C MET A 704 -7.06 20.98 0.84
N GLY A 705 -8.03 20.48 0.09
CA GLY A 705 -8.22 20.85 -1.32
C GLY A 705 -9.51 20.27 -1.87
N ILE A 706 -9.68 20.32 -3.18
CA ILE A 706 -10.71 19.53 -3.83
C ILE A 706 -10.17 18.11 -4.01
N TYR A 707 -10.80 17.13 -3.38
CA TYR A 707 -10.33 15.73 -3.43
C TYR A 707 -10.97 14.94 -4.58
N VAL A 708 -12.20 15.29 -4.98
CA VAL A 708 -12.92 14.82 -6.17
C VAL A 708 -13.94 15.86 -6.60
N THR A 709 -14.33 15.87 -7.87
CA THR A 709 -15.32 16.83 -8.40
C THR A 709 -16.73 16.58 -7.90
N ASN A 710 -17.14 15.31 -7.78
CA ASN A 710 -18.50 14.90 -7.38
C ASN A 710 -18.72 14.86 -5.85
N TYR A 711 -17.92 15.56 -5.05
CA TYR A 711 -18.00 15.51 -3.58
C TYR A 711 -19.39 15.91 -3.05
N GLN A 712 -20.11 16.78 -3.76
CA GLN A 712 -21.47 17.22 -3.39
C GLN A 712 -22.49 16.08 -3.40
N LEU A 713 -22.34 15.09 -4.29
CA LEU A 713 -23.22 13.92 -4.38
C LEU A 713 -22.79 12.78 -3.44
N ARG A 714 -21.62 12.89 -2.81
CA ARG A 714 -21.03 11.84 -1.98
C ARG A 714 -21.28 12.07 -0.49
N MET A 715 -21.72 11.02 0.19
CA MET A 715 -21.91 11.02 1.65
C MET A 715 -20.68 10.42 2.35
N ASP A 716 -19.53 11.10 2.22
CA ASP A 716 -18.29 10.70 2.90
C ASP A 716 -18.33 11.10 4.39
N THR A 717 -17.68 10.31 5.26
CA THR A 717 -17.73 10.52 6.73
C THR A 717 -17.08 11.82 7.18
N LEU A 718 -15.95 12.17 6.58
CA LEU A 718 -15.20 13.40 6.84
C LEU A 718 -14.68 13.91 5.50
N ALA A 719 -14.95 15.17 5.19
CA ALA A 719 -14.39 15.83 4.02
C ALA A 719 -14.05 17.29 4.32
N TYR A 720 -12.95 17.77 3.75
CA TYR A 720 -12.51 19.15 3.83
C TYR A 720 -12.36 19.68 2.41
N VAL A 721 -13.00 20.80 2.10
CA VAL A 721 -12.97 21.41 0.77
C VAL A 721 -12.64 22.89 0.91
N LEU A 722 -11.63 23.38 0.19
CA LEU A 722 -11.30 24.81 0.15
C LEU A 722 -12.33 25.59 -0.69
N TYR A 723 -12.58 26.84 -0.32
CA TYR A 723 -13.47 27.73 -1.09
C TYR A 723 -12.84 28.13 -2.42
N TYR A 724 -11.58 28.56 -2.40
CA TYR A 724 -10.87 29.11 -3.54
C TYR A 724 -9.49 28.46 -3.72
N PRO A 725 -9.43 27.17 -4.08
CA PRO A 725 -8.15 26.52 -4.39
C PRO A 725 -7.58 27.11 -5.70
N GLN A 726 -6.28 27.31 -5.75
CA GLN A 726 -5.59 27.90 -6.91
C GLN A 726 -4.56 26.93 -7.48
N LYS A 727 -4.30 27.00 -8.79
CA LYS A 727 -3.10 26.35 -9.35
C LYS A 727 -1.84 27.06 -8.83
N PRO A 728 -0.75 26.34 -8.55
CA PRO A 728 0.51 26.97 -8.15
C PRO A 728 1.10 27.78 -9.31
N LEU A 729 1.62 28.99 -9.04
CA LEU A 729 2.31 29.79 -10.06
C LEU A 729 3.61 29.15 -10.55
N VAL A 730 4.30 28.46 -9.63
CA VAL A 730 5.54 27.74 -9.87
C VAL A 730 5.23 26.24 -9.82
N THR A 731 5.33 25.57 -10.96
CA THR A 731 4.84 24.20 -11.14
C THR A 731 5.95 23.31 -11.72
N THR A 732 5.90 22.02 -11.39
CA THR A 732 6.73 21.02 -12.06
C THR A 732 5.90 20.43 -13.20
N ARG A 733 6.54 20.01 -14.29
CA ARG A 733 5.83 19.40 -15.42
C ARG A 733 5.05 18.15 -15.03
N ALA A 734 5.59 17.37 -14.09
CA ALA A 734 4.92 16.20 -13.54
C ALA A 734 3.54 16.50 -12.91
N MET A 735 3.26 17.74 -12.46
CA MET A 735 1.94 18.12 -11.93
C MET A 735 0.81 18.04 -12.95
N GLU A 736 1.13 18.13 -14.24
CA GLU A 736 0.16 18.01 -15.32
C GLU A 736 -0.42 16.59 -15.38
N HIS A 737 0.45 15.58 -15.37
CA HIS A 737 0.05 14.16 -15.34
C HIS A 737 -0.61 13.75 -14.01
N LEU A 738 -0.28 14.44 -12.92
CA LEU A 738 -0.92 14.24 -11.61
C LEU A 738 -2.28 14.96 -11.50
N HIS A 739 -2.74 15.66 -12.53
CA HIS A 739 -3.93 16.51 -12.53
C HIS A 739 -4.02 17.49 -11.35
N PHE A 740 -2.86 17.93 -10.83
CA PHE A 740 -2.80 18.80 -9.65
C PHE A 740 -3.26 20.23 -9.98
N ARG A 741 -3.16 20.61 -11.26
CA ARG A 741 -3.64 21.89 -11.79
C ARG A 741 -5.17 21.98 -11.73
N GLN A 742 -5.84 20.88 -12.05
CA GLN A 742 -7.30 20.76 -12.05
C GLN A 742 -7.85 20.63 -10.63
N LEU A 743 -7.18 19.88 -9.75
CA LEU A 743 -7.60 19.64 -8.36
C LEU A 743 -6.54 20.09 -7.33
N PRO A 744 -6.30 21.41 -7.19
CA PRO A 744 -5.27 21.91 -6.28
C PRO A 744 -5.67 21.84 -4.79
N ALA A 745 -4.64 21.91 -3.93
CA ALA A 745 -4.73 21.78 -2.48
C ALA A 745 -4.15 22.96 -1.69
N GLY A 746 -4.23 24.18 -2.24
CA GLY A 746 -3.59 25.36 -1.68
C GLY A 746 -3.92 26.65 -2.42
N ILE A 747 -3.28 27.74 -2.00
CA ILE A 747 -3.47 29.11 -2.51
C ILE A 747 -2.10 29.76 -2.66
N ASN A 748 -1.89 30.56 -3.71
CA ASN A 748 -0.71 31.41 -3.83
C ASN A 748 -0.87 32.59 -2.88
N ALA A 749 -0.04 32.65 -1.84
CA ALA A 749 -0.04 33.69 -0.82
C ALA A 749 1.12 34.65 -1.07
N ILE A 750 0.93 35.95 -0.82
CA ILE A 750 2.06 36.89 -0.79
C ILE A 750 2.79 36.71 0.55
N VAL A 751 4.03 36.22 0.49
CA VAL A 751 4.83 35.90 1.67
C VAL A 751 5.95 36.91 1.84
N ALA A 752 6.03 37.51 3.03
CA ALA A 752 7.16 38.32 3.45
C ALA A 752 8.03 37.55 4.45
N ILE A 753 9.34 37.56 4.27
CA ILE A 753 10.29 36.98 5.22
C ILE A 753 10.88 38.11 6.06
N ALA A 754 10.32 38.32 7.25
CA ALA A 754 10.65 39.44 8.14
C ALA A 754 10.41 39.10 9.61
N CYS A 755 11.20 39.70 10.51
CA CYS A 755 10.86 39.71 11.94
C CYS A 755 9.92 40.90 12.18
N TYR A 756 8.67 40.63 12.56
CA TYR A 756 7.65 41.64 12.81
C TYR A 756 6.86 41.29 14.07
N SER A 757 6.72 42.25 14.99
CA SER A 757 5.99 42.18 16.27
C SER A 757 6.24 40.99 17.22
N GLY A 758 7.11 40.03 16.86
CA GLY A 758 7.48 38.87 17.67
C GLY A 758 6.54 37.66 17.54
N TYR A 759 5.33 37.83 17.00
CA TYR A 759 4.31 36.77 16.90
C TYR A 759 4.53 35.75 15.76
N ASN A 760 5.67 35.84 15.07
CA ASN A 760 6.10 34.84 14.08
C ASN A 760 7.36 34.07 14.50
N GLN A 761 7.81 34.17 15.77
CA GLN A 761 8.95 33.40 16.29
C GLN A 761 8.61 31.91 16.48
N GLU A 762 9.63 31.05 16.49
CA GLU A 762 9.48 29.61 16.81
C GLU A 762 8.37 28.89 16.03
N ASP A 763 8.46 28.89 14.71
CA ASP A 763 7.52 28.23 13.78
C ASP A 763 6.09 28.75 13.81
N SER A 764 5.89 29.99 14.27
CA SER A 764 4.64 30.71 14.09
C SER A 764 4.66 31.60 12.85
N VAL A 765 3.48 31.88 12.31
CA VAL A 765 3.29 32.81 11.19
C VAL A 765 2.27 33.87 11.56
N ILE A 766 2.51 35.10 11.12
CA ILE A 766 1.54 36.18 11.18
C ILE A 766 0.71 36.15 9.90
N MET A 767 -0.61 36.28 10.01
CA MET A 767 -1.51 36.30 8.86
C MET A 767 -2.29 37.61 8.77
N ASN A 768 -2.64 38.01 7.55
CA ASN A 768 -3.50 39.17 7.30
C ASN A 768 -4.97 38.81 7.54
N GLN A 769 -5.57 39.42 8.57
CA GLN A 769 -6.98 39.29 8.93
C GLN A 769 -7.89 39.77 7.81
N SER A 770 -7.57 40.88 7.15
CA SER A 770 -8.37 41.39 6.03
C SER A 770 -8.39 40.42 4.85
N SER A 771 -7.30 39.69 4.58
CA SER A 771 -7.28 38.61 3.58
C SER A 771 -8.18 37.44 4.02
N ILE A 772 -8.14 37.05 5.29
CA ILE A 772 -9.02 36.01 5.86
C ILE A 772 -10.51 36.41 5.75
N ASP A 773 -10.82 37.68 5.99
CA ASP A 773 -12.16 38.24 5.90
C ASP A 773 -12.69 38.24 4.46
N ARG A 774 -11.80 38.44 3.48
CA ARG A 774 -12.09 38.29 2.04
C ARG A 774 -12.23 36.84 1.56
N GLY A 775 -11.90 35.86 2.41
CA GLY A 775 -12.08 34.44 2.11
C GLY A 775 -10.79 33.63 1.96
N PHE A 776 -9.64 34.21 2.27
CA PHE A 776 -8.35 33.50 2.23
C PHE A 776 -8.40 32.23 3.07
N PHE A 777 -8.06 31.10 2.46
CA PHE A 777 -8.05 29.75 3.05
C PHE A 777 -9.32 29.29 3.78
N ARG A 778 -10.49 29.91 3.57
CA ARG A 778 -11.76 29.38 4.09
C ARG A 778 -12.02 27.98 3.55
N SER A 779 -12.51 27.09 4.42
CA SER A 779 -12.81 25.71 4.06
C SER A 779 -14.19 25.27 4.56
N LEU A 780 -14.87 24.43 3.79
CA LEU A 780 -16.02 23.67 4.23
C LEU A 780 -15.56 22.37 4.88
N PHE A 781 -16.14 22.09 6.03
CA PHE A 781 -16.01 20.82 6.72
C PHE A 781 -17.33 20.07 6.63
N PHE A 782 -17.32 18.89 6.02
CA PHE A 782 -18.47 18.01 5.96
C PHE A 782 -18.28 16.82 6.88
N ARG A 783 -19.38 16.44 7.54
CA ARG A 783 -19.45 15.21 8.32
C ARG A 783 -20.76 14.51 8.11
N SER A 784 -20.72 13.23 7.77
CA SER A 784 -21.93 12.40 7.69
C SER A 784 -22.13 11.57 8.96
N TYR A 785 -23.34 11.58 9.48
CA TYR A 785 -23.84 10.63 10.47
C TYR A 785 -24.70 9.59 9.77
N ARG A 786 -24.68 8.36 10.27
CA ARG A 786 -25.48 7.26 9.73
C ARG A 786 -26.13 6.48 10.85
N ASP A 787 -27.35 6.00 10.61
CA ASP A 787 -28.08 5.12 11.52
C ASP A 787 -28.94 4.16 10.70
N GLU A 788 -29.29 3.01 11.28
CA GLU A 788 -30.04 1.94 10.61
C GLU A 788 -31.01 1.28 11.59
N GLU A 789 -32.20 0.90 11.13
CA GLU A 789 -33.12 0.12 11.96
C GLU A 789 -32.55 -1.28 12.22
N LYS A 790 -32.76 -1.82 13.43
CA LYS A 790 -32.33 -3.17 13.79
C LYS A 790 -33.52 -4.10 14.02
N LYS A 791 -33.37 -5.34 13.54
CA LYS A 791 -34.24 -6.47 13.83
C LYS A 791 -33.65 -7.33 14.94
N MET A 792 -34.51 -7.90 15.78
CA MET A 792 -34.15 -8.97 16.72
C MET A 792 -35.02 -10.18 16.42
N GLY A 793 -34.48 -11.15 15.68
CA GLY A 793 -35.28 -12.21 15.06
C GLY A 793 -36.13 -11.65 13.91
N THR A 794 -37.42 -11.99 13.89
CA THR A 794 -38.36 -11.57 12.83
C THR A 794 -39.00 -10.20 13.08
N LEU A 795 -38.94 -9.69 14.32
CA LEU A 795 -39.55 -8.41 14.71
C LEU A 795 -38.57 -7.24 14.53
N VAL A 796 -39.03 -6.20 13.83
CA VAL A 796 -38.37 -4.89 13.81
C VAL A 796 -38.57 -4.27 15.19
N LYS A 797 -37.47 -4.00 15.89
CA LYS A 797 -37.50 -3.45 17.25
C LYS A 797 -37.09 -1.98 17.28
N GLU A 798 -36.62 -1.40 16.19
CA GLU A 798 -36.20 0.00 16.17
C GLU A 798 -36.86 0.70 14.99
N GLU A 799 -37.40 1.89 15.26
CA GLU A 799 -38.13 2.70 14.27
C GLU A 799 -37.62 4.14 14.34
N PHE A 800 -37.47 4.77 13.18
CA PHE A 800 -37.26 6.21 13.07
C PHE A 800 -38.56 6.97 13.28
N GLY A 801 -38.52 7.94 14.17
CA GLY A 801 -39.67 8.77 14.49
C GLY A 801 -39.35 9.73 15.62
N ARG A 802 -40.14 10.79 15.74
CA ARG A 802 -39.97 11.80 16.77
C ARG A 802 -40.24 11.21 18.18
N PRO A 803 -39.24 11.19 19.09
CA PRO A 803 -39.45 10.71 20.46
C PRO A 803 -40.26 11.73 21.28
N ASN A 804 -41.27 11.25 22.02
CA ASN A 804 -42.08 12.09 22.89
C ASN A 804 -41.74 11.86 24.37
N ARG A 805 -41.66 12.94 25.15
CA ARG A 805 -41.34 12.89 26.59
C ARG A 805 -42.36 12.11 27.42
N GLU A 806 -43.59 12.00 26.94
CA GLU A 806 -44.66 11.29 27.63
C GLU A 806 -44.51 9.77 27.56
N ASN A 807 -44.06 9.26 26.40
CA ASN A 807 -44.04 7.83 26.08
C ASN A 807 -42.64 7.22 26.01
N THR A 808 -41.58 8.04 25.95
CA THR A 808 -40.21 7.57 25.72
C THR A 808 -39.35 7.70 26.97
N MET A 809 -38.79 6.57 27.41
CA MET A 809 -37.82 6.51 28.51
C MET A 809 -36.41 6.84 28.02
N GLY A 810 -35.67 7.62 28.82
CA GLY A 810 -34.24 7.83 28.61
C GLY A 810 -33.90 8.87 27.54
N MET A 811 -34.80 9.82 27.28
CA MET A 811 -34.50 10.96 26.40
C MET A 811 -33.26 11.72 26.89
N ARG A 812 -32.43 12.12 25.94
CA ARG A 812 -31.21 12.90 26.16
C ARG A 812 -31.56 14.36 26.50
N HIS A 813 -30.56 15.10 26.97
CA HIS A 813 -30.70 16.52 27.33
C HIS A 813 -30.77 17.47 26.11
N GLY A 814 -30.42 17.00 24.91
CA GLY A 814 -30.49 17.76 23.67
C GLY A 814 -31.91 18.14 23.24
N SER A 815 -32.02 19.10 22.30
CA SER A 815 -33.30 19.47 21.70
C SER A 815 -33.74 18.42 20.67
N TYR A 816 -35.00 18.02 20.76
CA TYR A 816 -35.71 17.16 19.79
C TYR A 816 -36.70 17.98 18.93
N ASP A 817 -36.75 19.31 19.13
CA ASP A 817 -37.71 20.19 18.45
C ASP A 817 -37.32 20.46 17.00
N LYS A 818 -36.06 20.19 16.67
CA LYS A 818 -35.47 20.33 15.33
C LYS A 818 -35.69 19.11 14.43
N LEU A 819 -36.39 18.10 14.94
CA LEU A 819 -36.76 16.89 14.19
C LEU A 819 -38.15 17.06 13.60
N ASP A 820 -38.31 16.63 12.35
CA ASP A 820 -39.61 16.45 11.74
C ASP A 820 -40.31 15.19 12.30
N ASP A 821 -41.54 14.94 11.86
CA ASP A 821 -42.37 13.82 12.35
C ASP A 821 -41.78 12.45 12.00
N ASP A 822 -40.98 12.37 10.93
CA ASP A 822 -40.18 11.20 10.54
C ASP A 822 -38.97 10.95 11.47
N GLY A 823 -38.73 11.86 12.41
CA GLY A 823 -37.61 11.81 13.35
C GLY A 823 -36.30 12.29 12.76
N LEU A 824 -36.27 12.97 11.61
CA LEU A 824 -35.04 13.45 10.98
C LEU A 824 -34.97 14.98 10.99
N ALA A 825 -33.76 15.54 11.09
CA ALA A 825 -33.57 16.99 10.98
C ALA A 825 -33.54 17.42 9.50
N PRO A 826 -34.40 18.33 9.04
CA PRO A 826 -34.47 18.69 7.63
C PRO A 826 -33.23 19.48 7.16
N PRO A 827 -32.83 19.36 5.88
CA PRO A 827 -31.75 20.17 5.30
C PRO A 827 -31.97 21.67 5.49
N GLY A 828 -30.91 22.40 5.82
CA GLY A 828 -30.95 23.84 6.14
C GLY A 828 -31.10 24.14 7.64
N THR A 829 -31.42 23.15 8.47
CA THR A 829 -31.56 23.34 9.92
C THR A 829 -30.21 23.57 10.60
N ARG A 830 -30.12 24.59 11.45
CA ARG A 830 -28.94 24.86 12.26
C ARG A 830 -28.95 24.02 13.54
N VAL A 831 -27.91 23.22 13.74
CA VAL A 831 -27.75 22.34 14.90
C VAL A 831 -26.40 22.57 15.57
N SER A 832 -26.37 22.33 16.88
CA SER A 832 -25.22 22.60 17.73
C SER A 832 -25.16 21.63 18.91
N GLY A 833 -23.96 21.15 19.23
CA GLY A 833 -23.69 20.43 20.48
C GLY A 833 -24.51 19.15 20.65
N GLU A 834 -25.41 19.15 21.64
CA GLU A 834 -26.23 17.98 22.00
C GLU A 834 -27.50 17.81 21.19
N ASP A 835 -27.78 18.71 20.22
CA ASP A 835 -28.97 18.62 19.38
C ASP A 835 -29.08 17.24 18.71
N VAL A 836 -30.30 16.70 18.71
CA VAL A 836 -30.59 15.41 18.09
C VAL A 836 -30.81 15.62 16.60
N ILE A 837 -30.15 14.79 15.79
CA ILE A 837 -30.24 14.84 14.32
C ILE A 837 -31.01 13.65 13.74
N ILE A 838 -31.03 12.52 14.46
CA ILE A 838 -31.75 11.30 14.08
C ILE A 838 -32.47 10.78 15.33
N GLY A 839 -33.79 10.94 15.33
CA GLY A 839 -34.74 10.42 16.30
C GLY A 839 -34.98 8.92 16.07
N LYS A 840 -34.66 8.10 17.08
CA LYS A 840 -34.76 6.65 16.99
C LYS A 840 -35.28 6.07 18.29
N THR A 841 -36.28 5.21 18.20
CA THR A 841 -36.91 4.61 19.39
C THR A 841 -37.01 3.10 19.27
N SER A 842 -36.97 2.40 20.40
CA SER A 842 -37.22 0.96 20.49
C SER A 842 -38.35 0.67 21.48
N PRO A 843 -39.31 -0.23 21.21
CA PRO A 843 -40.33 -0.60 22.17
C PRO A 843 -39.70 -1.39 23.32
N ILE A 844 -40.16 -1.08 24.54
CA ILE A 844 -39.77 -1.81 25.74
C ILE A 844 -40.67 -3.05 25.84
N PRO A 845 -40.11 -4.27 26.06
CA PRO A 845 -40.93 -5.45 26.31
C PRO A 845 -41.81 -5.22 27.55
N GLN A 846 -43.13 -5.40 27.42
CA GLN A 846 -44.01 -5.39 28.58
C GLN A 846 -43.91 -6.76 29.26
N ASP A 847 -43.32 -6.81 30.47
CA ASP A 847 -43.39 -7.99 31.32
C ASP A 847 -44.74 -8.00 32.05
N ASP A 848 -45.64 -8.91 31.66
CA ASP A 848 -46.99 -9.08 32.24
C ASP A 848 -47.00 -9.50 33.73
N THR A 849 -45.84 -9.67 34.36
CA THR A 849 -45.70 -10.18 35.74
C THR A 849 -45.79 -9.12 36.84
N GLN A 850 -45.83 -7.83 36.49
CA GLN A 850 -46.07 -6.74 37.43
C GLN A 850 -47.19 -5.86 36.89
N GLY A 851 -48.39 -5.94 37.47
CA GLY A 851 -49.61 -5.23 37.05
C GLY A 851 -49.60 -3.69 37.20
N GLN A 852 -48.47 -3.03 36.92
CA GLN A 852 -48.39 -1.59 36.71
C GLN A 852 -48.10 -1.33 35.23
N ALA A 853 -49.03 -0.67 34.54
CA ALA A 853 -48.77 -0.11 33.22
C ALA A 853 -47.56 0.82 33.32
N THR A 854 -46.45 0.44 32.70
CA THR A 854 -45.26 1.28 32.65
C THR A 854 -45.59 2.54 31.85
N ARG A 855 -45.38 3.73 32.44
CA ARG A 855 -45.63 5.04 31.80
C ARG A 855 -44.97 5.17 30.42
N TYR A 856 -43.84 4.49 30.22
CA TYR A 856 -43.05 4.57 29.00
C TYR A 856 -43.20 3.29 28.18
N THR A 857 -43.59 3.43 26.92
CA THR A 857 -43.74 2.34 25.95
C THR A 857 -42.51 2.17 25.07
N LYS A 858 -41.74 3.25 24.88
CA LYS A 858 -40.55 3.29 24.03
C LYS A 858 -39.31 3.69 24.84
N ARG A 859 -38.13 3.30 24.36
CA ARG A 859 -36.82 3.73 24.85
C ARG A 859 -36.09 4.49 23.76
N ASP A 860 -35.45 5.59 24.13
CA ASP A 860 -34.70 6.42 23.20
C ASP A 860 -33.33 5.81 22.85
N HIS A 861 -33.06 5.73 21.55
CA HIS A 861 -31.78 5.33 20.95
C HIS A 861 -31.28 6.36 19.93
N SER A 862 -31.81 7.58 19.98
CA SER A 862 -31.49 8.67 19.04
C SER A 862 -30.00 9.00 18.98
N THR A 863 -29.57 9.46 17.82
CA THR A 863 -28.20 9.91 17.55
C THR A 863 -28.13 11.44 17.61
N SER A 864 -27.34 11.97 18.56
CA SER A 864 -27.06 13.39 18.71
C SER A 864 -25.77 13.79 17.99
N LEU A 865 -25.64 15.09 17.72
CA LEU A 865 -24.38 15.68 17.29
C LEU A 865 -23.32 15.55 18.42
N ARG A 866 -22.04 15.76 18.09
CA ARG A 866 -20.96 15.79 19.09
C ARG A 866 -20.93 17.16 19.77
N HIS A 867 -20.61 17.18 21.06
CA HIS A 867 -20.64 18.40 21.90
C HIS A 867 -19.89 19.61 21.32
N SER A 868 -18.71 19.40 20.72
CA SER A 868 -17.87 20.48 20.18
C SER A 868 -18.17 20.83 18.71
N GLU A 869 -19.20 20.23 18.11
CA GLU A 869 -19.52 20.43 16.71
C GLU A 869 -20.76 21.29 16.56
N SER A 870 -20.72 22.18 15.57
CA SER A 870 -21.83 23.03 15.19
C SER A 870 -21.83 23.21 13.68
N GLY A 871 -23.02 23.37 13.11
CA GLY A 871 -23.17 23.50 11.68
C GLY A 871 -24.62 23.50 11.23
N MET A 872 -24.80 23.30 9.94
CA MET A 872 -26.10 23.22 9.30
C MET A 872 -26.25 21.85 8.65
N VAL A 873 -27.44 21.27 8.70
CA VAL A 873 -27.76 20.07 7.93
C VAL A 873 -27.66 20.43 6.45
N ASP A 874 -26.82 19.72 5.72
CA ASP A 874 -26.57 19.96 4.31
C ASP A 874 -27.51 19.11 3.45
N GLN A 875 -27.54 17.81 3.69
CA GLN A 875 -28.38 16.85 2.95
C GLN A 875 -28.75 15.67 3.84
N VAL A 876 -29.96 15.14 3.65
CA VAL A 876 -30.46 13.94 4.30
C VAL A 876 -30.78 12.90 3.23
N LEU A 877 -30.26 11.70 3.38
CA LEU A 877 -30.53 10.55 2.52
C LEU A 877 -31.25 9.48 3.34
N LEU A 878 -32.49 9.18 2.97
CA LEU A 878 -33.24 8.03 3.43
C LEU A 878 -33.22 6.96 2.33
N THR A 879 -32.80 5.75 2.66
CA THR A 879 -32.73 4.61 1.72
C THR A 879 -32.94 3.30 2.45
N THR A 880 -32.98 2.18 1.74
CA THR A 880 -32.95 0.83 2.32
C THR A 880 -31.54 0.23 2.31
N ASN A 881 -31.22 -0.53 3.34
CA ASN A 881 -30.01 -1.36 3.40
C ASN A 881 -30.19 -2.67 2.60
N ALA A 882 -29.18 -3.55 2.63
CA ALA A 882 -29.22 -4.84 1.94
C ALA A 882 -30.31 -5.81 2.48
N ASP A 883 -30.76 -5.60 3.72
CA ASP A 883 -31.77 -6.43 4.40
C ASP A 883 -33.19 -5.82 4.29
N GLY A 884 -33.37 -4.79 3.46
CA GLY A 884 -34.64 -4.08 3.26
C GLY A 884 -35.07 -3.16 4.41
N LEU A 885 -34.19 -2.88 5.37
CA LEU A 885 -34.46 -2.00 6.51
C LEU A 885 -34.17 -0.54 6.16
N ARG A 886 -34.89 0.40 6.80
CA ARG A 886 -34.63 1.83 6.61
C ARG A 886 -33.24 2.18 7.14
N PHE A 887 -32.53 2.96 6.34
CA PHE A 887 -31.17 3.40 6.56
C PHE A 887 -31.06 4.89 6.25
N VAL A 888 -30.53 5.66 7.20
CA VAL A 888 -30.45 7.11 7.10
C VAL A 888 -29.00 7.56 7.12
N LYS A 889 -28.66 8.52 6.26
CA LYS A 889 -27.43 9.30 6.30
C LYS A 889 -27.75 10.79 6.35
N VAL A 890 -27.30 11.48 7.39
CA VAL A 890 -27.43 12.94 7.54
C VAL A 890 -26.05 13.56 7.38
N ARG A 891 -25.86 14.41 6.37
CA ARG A 891 -24.61 15.17 6.16
C ARG A 891 -24.75 16.56 6.76
N MET A 892 -23.77 16.92 7.57
CA MET A 892 -23.61 18.21 8.22
C MET A 892 -22.52 19.00 7.51
N ARG A 893 -22.73 20.30 7.33
CA ARG A 893 -21.71 21.24 6.86
C ARG A 893 -21.38 22.29 7.91
N SER A 894 -20.11 22.62 8.05
CA SER A 894 -19.60 23.68 8.91
C SER A 894 -18.55 24.48 8.15
N VAL A 895 -18.56 25.80 8.30
CA VAL A 895 -17.55 26.67 7.68
C VAL A 895 -16.41 26.87 8.68
N ARG A 896 -15.19 26.61 8.23
CA ARG A 896 -13.97 26.78 9.04
C ARG A 896 -13.16 27.93 8.47
N ILE A 897 -13.15 29.03 9.21
CA ILE A 897 -12.34 30.21 8.92
C ILE A 897 -10.96 29.99 9.55
N PRO A 898 -9.85 30.35 8.89
CA PRO A 898 -8.52 30.35 9.52
C PRO A 898 -8.51 31.17 10.81
N GLN A 899 -7.89 30.63 11.85
CA GLN A 899 -7.76 31.29 13.15
C GLN A 899 -6.41 30.95 13.81
N ILE A 900 -6.10 31.65 14.91
CA ILE A 900 -4.89 31.43 15.70
C ILE A 900 -4.81 29.95 16.14
N GLY A 901 -3.64 29.35 15.97
CA GLY A 901 -3.38 27.93 16.28
C GLY A 901 -3.66 26.94 15.14
N ASP A 902 -4.33 27.36 14.05
CA ASP A 902 -4.45 26.53 12.85
C ASP A 902 -3.10 26.34 12.17
N LYS A 903 -2.94 25.19 11.50
CA LYS A 903 -1.66 24.79 10.88
C LYS A 903 -1.65 25.01 9.38
N PHE A 904 -0.57 25.64 8.92
CA PHE A 904 -0.27 25.88 7.51
C PHE A 904 1.12 25.33 7.19
N SER A 905 1.38 25.07 5.91
CA SER A 905 2.69 24.64 5.42
C SER A 905 2.98 25.27 4.07
N SER A 906 4.24 25.64 3.83
CA SER A 906 4.74 25.81 2.45
C SER A 906 4.90 24.45 1.78
N ARG A 907 5.32 24.43 0.50
CA ARG A 907 5.70 23.20 -0.21
C ARG A 907 7.11 22.69 0.10
N HIS A 908 7.80 23.27 1.09
CA HIS A 908 9.18 22.91 1.44
C HIS A 908 9.29 22.31 2.84
N GLY A 909 8.20 21.74 3.37
CA GLY A 909 8.19 21.12 4.70
C GLY A 909 8.33 22.14 5.84
N GLN A 910 8.01 23.41 5.60
CA GLN A 910 7.90 24.43 6.62
C GLN A 910 6.47 24.50 7.15
N LYS A 911 6.17 23.69 8.16
CA LYS A 911 4.92 23.82 8.92
C LYS A 911 5.01 24.99 9.90
N GLY A 912 3.92 25.73 10.03
CA GLY A 912 3.76 26.73 11.08
C GLY A 912 2.33 26.86 11.56
N THR A 913 2.18 27.37 12.77
CA THR A 913 0.87 27.73 13.34
C THR A 913 0.63 29.22 13.22
N VAL A 914 -0.62 29.64 12.99
CA VAL A 914 -0.97 31.07 13.04
C VAL A 914 -0.75 31.58 14.47
N GLY A 915 0.19 32.51 14.64
CA GLY A 915 0.52 33.10 15.94
C GLY A 915 -0.34 34.32 16.27
N MET A 916 -0.53 35.19 15.29
CA MET A 916 -1.37 36.39 15.39
C MET A 916 -1.97 36.73 14.02
N THR A 917 -3.11 37.40 14.03
CA THR A 917 -3.68 38.02 12.83
C THR A 917 -3.71 39.54 12.99
N TYR A 918 -3.34 40.27 11.93
CA TYR A 918 -3.42 41.74 11.88
C TYR A 918 -4.28 42.18 10.71
N THR A 919 -5.02 43.26 10.87
CA THR A 919 -5.76 43.90 9.77
C THR A 919 -4.80 44.59 8.80
N GLN A 920 -5.28 44.92 7.60
CA GLN A 920 -4.46 45.47 6.52
C GLN A 920 -3.69 46.74 6.93
N GLU A 921 -4.28 47.58 7.78
CA GLU A 921 -3.69 48.82 8.29
C GLU A 921 -2.46 48.60 9.20
N ASP A 922 -2.42 47.50 9.94
CA ASP A 922 -1.32 47.18 10.86
C ASP A 922 -0.19 46.38 10.18
N MET A 923 -0.45 45.87 8.98
CA MET A 923 0.53 45.11 8.20
C MET A 923 1.53 46.03 7.50
N PRO A 924 2.81 45.61 7.36
CA PRO A 924 3.76 46.36 6.57
C PRO A 924 3.36 46.33 5.09
N TRP A 925 3.64 47.41 4.36
CA TRP A 925 3.25 47.56 2.95
C TRP A 925 4.42 48.05 2.08
N THR A 926 4.39 47.71 0.79
CA THR A 926 5.39 48.12 -0.22
C THR A 926 5.06 49.49 -0.82
N ILE A 927 5.94 50.07 -1.65
CA ILE A 927 5.67 51.36 -2.33
C ILE A 927 4.37 51.31 -3.17
N GLU A 928 4.02 50.14 -3.70
CA GLU A 928 2.81 49.90 -4.49
C GLU A 928 1.54 49.72 -3.64
N GLY A 929 1.66 49.68 -2.31
CA GLY A 929 0.55 49.43 -1.41
C GLY A 929 0.22 47.94 -1.20
N ILE A 930 1.10 47.02 -1.61
CA ILE A 930 0.91 45.59 -1.38
C ILE A 930 1.23 45.26 0.07
N THR A 931 0.27 44.66 0.78
CA THR A 931 0.47 44.06 2.10
C THR A 931 0.61 42.53 1.96
N PRO A 932 1.52 41.88 2.71
CA PRO A 932 1.67 40.44 2.64
C PRO A 932 0.47 39.74 3.28
N ASP A 933 0.13 38.56 2.77
CA ASP A 933 -0.88 37.69 3.36
C ASP A 933 -0.31 36.93 4.57
N ILE A 934 0.98 36.55 4.48
CA ILE A 934 1.69 35.77 5.50
C ILE A 934 3.06 36.39 5.73
N ILE A 935 3.45 36.56 7.00
CA ILE A 935 4.82 36.93 7.38
C ILE A 935 5.48 35.76 8.11
N VAL A 936 6.58 35.27 7.55
CA VAL A 936 7.38 34.18 8.10
C VAL A 936 8.67 34.74 8.70
N ASN A 937 9.13 34.15 9.80
CA ASN A 937 10.36 34.59 10.43
C ASN A 937 11.61 34.12 9.66
N PRO A 938 12.59 35.00 9.41
CA PRO A 938 13.85 34.66 8.76
C PRO A 938 14.62 33.51 9.41
N HIS A 939 14.53 33.33 10.73
CA HIS A 939 15.25 32.27 11.45
C HIS A 939 14.81 30.85 11.06
N ALA A 940 13.68 30.70 10.38
CA ALA A 940 13.24 29.42 9.83
C ALA A 940 14.10 28.94 8.65
N ILE A 941 14.89 29.80 8.00
CA ILE A 941 15.66 29.44 6.80
C ILE A 941 17.03 28.83 7.13
N PRO A 942 17.90 29.46 7.96
CA PRO A 942 19.30 29.00 8.10
C PRO A 942 19.44 27.58 8.65
N SER A 943 18.67 27.25 9.70
CA SER A 943 18.72 25.91 10.33
C SER A 943 18.07 24.81 9.50
N ARG A 944 17.20 25.19 8.55
CA ARG A 944 16.42 24.25 7.73
C ARG A 944 16.94 24.10 6.32
N MET A 945 17.73 25.07 5.85
CA MET A 945 18.33 25.13 4.52
C MET A 945 17.30 24.85 3.42
N THR A 946 16.14 25.51 3.51
CA THR A 946 15.03 25.38 2.55
C THR A 946 15.15 26.43 1.46
N ILE A 947 16.25 26.36 0.71
CA ILE A 947 16.59 27.36 -0.33
C ILE A 947 15.59 27.30 -1.48
N GLY A 948 15.04 26.13 -1.80
CA GLY A 948 13.99 25.98 -2.80
C GLY A 948 12.79 26.90 -2.56
N GLN A 949 12.44 27.19 -1.30
CA GLN A 949 11.35 28.13 -0.98
C GLN A 949 11.67 29.56 -1.41
N LEU A 950 12.93 29.99 -1.23
CA LEU A 950 13.36 31.31 -1.67
C LEU A 950 13.34 31.41 -3.20
N ILE A 951 13.79 30.36 -3.89
CA ILE A 951 13.74 30.29 -5.36
C ILE A 951 12.29 30.31 -5.85
N GLU A 952 11.39 29.56 -5.20
CA GLU A 952 9.95 29.58 -5.48
C GLU A 952 9.38 31.00 -5.38
N CYS A 953 9.72 31.77 -4.34
CA CYS A 953 9.24 33.14 -4.18
C CYS A 953 9.66 34.07 -5.33
N ILE A 954 10.93 33.99 -5.76
CA ILE A 954 11.46 34.85 -6.84
C ILE A 954 10.85 34.42 -8.17
N MET A 955 10.84 33.12 -8.45
CA MET A 955 10.25 32.58 -9.68
C MET A 955 8.76 32.89 -9.76
N GLY A 956 8.03 32.77 -8.65
CA GLY A 956 6.62 33.10 -8.56
C GLY A 956 6.36 34.58 -8.84
N LYS A 957 7.25 35.47 -8.37
CA LYS A 957 7.15 36.91 -8.68
C LYS A 957 7.35 37.17 -10.17
N VAL A 958 8.38 36.60 -10.77
CA VAL A 958 8.64 36.70 -12.22
C VAL A 958 7.44 36.16 -13.02
N ALA A 959 6.94 34.97 -12.66
CA ALA A 959 5.79 34.33 -13.27
C ALA A 959 4.53 35.24 -13.22
N ALA A 960 4.24 35.82 -12.06
CA ALA A 960 3.10 36.73 -11.88
C ALA A 960 3.19 37.98 -12.76
N HIS A 961 4.37 38.61 -12.87
CA HIS A 961 4.54 39.82 -13.69
C HIS A 961 4.62 39.53 -15.19
N MET A 962 5.21 38.40 -15.60
CA MET A 962 5.30 38.01 -17.01
C MET A 962 4.00 37.40 -17.53
N GLY A 963 3.03 37.08 -16.66
CA GLY A 963 1.79 36.41 -17.04
C GLY A 963 1.99 34.96 -17.52
N LYS A 964 3.08 34.32 -17.10
CA LYS A 964 3.45 32.94 -17.46
C LYS A 964 3.59 32.09 -16.21
N GLU A 965 3.48 30.78 -16.35
CA GLU A 965 3.79 29.86 -15.26
C GLU A 965 5.29 29.59 -15.20
N GLY A 966 5.81 29.46 -13.98
CA GLY A 966 7.22 29.15 -13.79
C GLY A 966 7.48 27.66 -13.73
N ASP A 967 8.44 27.18 -14.53
CA ASP A 967 8.93 25.80 -14.45
C ASP A 967 9.88 25.64 -13.26
N ALA A 968 9.60 24.66 -12.42
CA ALA A 968 10.41 24.28 -11.26
C ALA A 968 10.72 22.78 -11.22
N THR A 969 10.70 22.15 -12.39
CA THR A 969 11.10 20.75 -12.57
C THR A 969 12.56 20.57 -12.08
N PRO A 970 12.84 19.55 -11.25
CA PRO A 970 14.20 19.30 -10.75
C PRO A 970 15.15 18.91 -11.87
N PHE A 971 16.44 19.18 -11.68
CA PHE A 971 17.51 18.83 -12.62
C PHE A 971 17.35 19.51 -14.00
N THR A 972 16.88 20.76 -14.01
CA THR A 972 16.79 21.58 -15.23
C THR A 972 17.86 22.67 -15.23
N ASP A 973 18.11 23.27 -16.40
CA ASP A 973 19.10 24.35 -16.58
C ASP A 973 18.63 25.71 -16.03
N VAL A 974 17.49 25.76 -15.35
CA VAL A 974 16.94 26.99 -14.77
C VAL A 974 17.76 27.39 -13.55
N THR A 975 18.61 28.39 -13.71
CA THR A 975 19.45 28.93 -12.63
C THR A 975 18.85 30.16 -11.96
N VAL A 976 19.24 30.42 -10.71
CA VAL A 976 18.83 31.62 -9.95
C VAL A 976 19.24 32.91 -10.66
N ASP A 977 20.35 32.92 -11.39
CA ASP A 977 20.83 34.11 -12.11
C ASP A 977 19.95 34.42 -13.33
N ASN A 978 19.45 33.40 -14.03
CA ASN A 978 18.47 33.58 -15.11
C ASN A 978 17.18 34.21 -14.58
N ILE A 979 16.68 33.71 -13.45
CA ILE A 979 15.49 34.25 -12.77
C ILE A 979 15.74 35.69 -12.30
N SER A 980 16.92 35.97 -11.71
CA SER A 980 17.28 37.30 -11.20
C SER A 980 17.35 38.34 -12.32
N LYS A 981 17.90 37.98 -13.49
CA LYS A 981 17.91 38.83 -14.69
C LYS A 981 16.50 39.09 -15.20
N ALA A 982 15.63 38.08 -15.21
CA ALA A 982 14.23 38.23 -15.59
C ALA A 982 13.48 39.16 -14.63
N LEU A 983 13.70 39.03 -13.32
CA LEU A 983 13.09 39.90 -12.31
C LEU A 983 13.50 41.37 -12.47
N HIS A 984 14.77 41.62 -12.78
CA HIS A 984 15.27 42.96 -13.04
C HIS A 984 14.66 43.59 -14.30
N LYS A 985 14.44 42.78 -15.36
CA LYS A 985 13.70 43.24 -16.55
C LYS A 985 12.27 43.66 -16.21
N CYS A 986 11.65 43.08 -15.18
CA CYS A 986 10.34 43.49 -14.68
C CYS A 986 10.37 44.76 -13.80
N GLY A 987 11.54 45.39 -13.59
CA GLY A 987 11.66 46.63 -12.80
C GLY A 987 11.81 46.42 -11.29
N TYR A 988 11.99 45.19 -10.82
CA TYR A 988 12.21 44.87 -9.41
C TYR A 988 13.70 44.63 -9.11
N GLN A 989 14.06 44.66 -7.83
CA GLN A 989 15.42 44.34 -7.42
C GLN A 989 15.76 42.88 -7.74
N MET A 990 16.96 42.63 -8.29
CA MET A 990 17.40 41.33 -8.83
C MET A 990 17.20 40.14 -7.87
N ARG A 991 17.32 40.38 -6.56
CA ARG A 991 17.27 39.35 -5.51
C ARG A 991 15.91 39.26 -4.79
N GLY A 992 14.89 40.01 -5.23
CA GLY A 992 13.54 39.95 -4.66
C GLY A 992 13.31 40.75 -3.37
N PHE A 993 14.27 41.58 -2.96
CA PHE A 993 14.14 42.48 -1.80
C PHE A 993 13.42 43.78 -2.18
N GLU A 994 12.53 44.25 -1.31
CA GLU A 994 11.77 45.47 -1.51
C GLU A 994 11.84 46.38 -0.28
N THR A 995 11.70 47.69 -0.52
CA THR A 995 11.48 48.67 0.55
C THR A 995 10.05 48.55 1.06
N MET A 996 9.88 48.32 2.36
CA MET A 996 8.58 48.29 3.02
C MET A 996 8.48 49.35 4.12
N TYR A 997 7.25 49.73 4.44
CA TYR A 997 6.91 50.69 5.49
C TYR A 997 6.20 49.98 6.64
N ASN A 998 6.40 50.48 7.86
CA ASN A 998 5.74 49.99 9.05
C ASN A 998 4.27 50.43 9.07
N GLY A 999 3.32 49.50 9.24
CA GLY A 999 1.89 49.78 9.24
C GLY A 999 1.43 50.73 10.35
N HIS A 1000 2.08 50.70 11.52
CA HIS A 1000 1.68 51.53 12.66
C HIS A 1000 2.19 52.97 12.62
N THR A 1001 3.39 53.19 12.05
CA THR A 1001 4.06 54.51 12.11
C THR A 1001 4.23 55.18 10.75
N GLY A 1002 4.02 54.44 9.65
CA GLY A 1002 4.33 54.89 8.29
C GLY A 1002 5.83 55.05 8.00
N ARG A 1003 6.71 54.80 8.98
CA ARG A 1003 8.17 54.92 8.78
C ARG A 1003 8.66 53.77 7.90
N LYS A 1004 9.59 54.10 6.99
CA LYS A 1004 10.32 53.11 6.21
C LYS A 1004 11.10 52.16 7.14
N LEU A 1005 11.00 50.86 6.91
CA LEU A 1005 11.82 49.88 7.61
C LEU A 1005 13.28 50.02 7.17
N THR A 1006 14.21 49.97 8.12
CA THR A 1006 15.65 50.14 7.84
C THR A 1006 16.18 49.03 6.93
N ALA A 1007 15.72 47.79 7.13
CA ALA A 1007 16.05 46.66 6.29
C ALA A 1007 15.05 46.51 5.13
N MET A 1008 15.55 46.15 3.96
CA MET A 1008 14.68 45.69 2.86
C MET A 1008 14.17 44.29 3.17
N ILE A 1009 12.93 44.03 2.80
CA ILE A 1009 12.24 42.77 3.10
C ILE A 1009 12.16 41.92 1.85
N PHE A 1010 12.44 40.63 1.98
CA PHE A 1010 12.23 39.67 0.92
C PHE A 1010 10.75 39.32 0.82
N LEU A 1011 10.15 39.59 -0.33
CA LEU A 1011 8.71 39.47 -0.59
C LEU A 1011 8.48 38.68 -1.87
N GLY A 1012 7.47 37.83 -1.93
CA GLY A 1012 7.05 37.19 -3.18
C GLY A 1012 5.88 36.24 -3.02
N PRO A 1013 5.20 35.87 -4.10
CA PRO A 1013 4.14 34.87 -4.04
C PRO A 1013 4.72 33.46 -3.84
N THR A 1014 4.13 32.69 -2.92
CA THR A 1014 4.48 31.30 -2.64
C THR A 1014 3.21 30.48 -2.49
N TYR A 1015 3.23 29.22 -2.94
CA TYR A 1015 2.06 28.36 -2.79
C TYR A 1015 1.99 27.73 -1.38
N TYR A 1016 1.00 28.14 -0.59
CA TYR A 1016 0.77 27.64 0.76
C TYR A 1016 -0.38 26.62 0.82
N GLN A 1017 -0.31 25.74 1.82
CA GLN A 1017 -1.28 24.68 2.07
C GLN A 1017 -1.86 24.83 3.47
N ARG A 1018 -3.20 24.78 3.59
CA ARG A 1018 -3.89 24.65 4.88
C ARG A 1018 -3.95 23.17 5.25
N LEU A 1019 -3.53 22.82 6.46
CA LEU A 1019 -3.53 21.42 6.92
C LEU A 1019 -4.82 21.09 7.68
N LYS A 1020 -5.22 19.81 7.69
CA LYS A 1020 -6.42 19.33 8.41
C LYS A 1020 -6.46 19.56 9.93
N HIS A 1021 -5.34 19.95 10.52
CA HIS A 1021 -5.18 20.06 11.97
C HIS A 1021 -5.58 21.45 12.45
N MET A 1022 -6.87 21.62 12.72
CA MET A 1022 -7.45 22.86 13.27
C MET A 1022 -7.48 22.84 14.80
N VAL A 1023 -7.43 24.00 15.43
CA VAL A 1023 -7.44 24.13 16.90
C VAL A 1023 -8.78 23.70 17.52
N ASP A 1024 -9.91 24.04 16.91
CA ASP A 1024 -11.25 23.64 17.35
C ASP A 1024 -11.42 22.12 17.43
N ASP A 1025 -10.71 21.39 16.57
CA ASP A 1025 -10.75 19.93 16.53
C ASP A 1025 -9.75 19.30 17.52
N LYS A 1026 -9.03 20.10 18.30
CA LYS A 1026 -8.04 19.63 19.28
C LYS A 1026 -8.27 20.12 20.71
N ILE A 1027 -8.84 21.31 20.89
CA ILE A 1027 -9.10 21.86 22.23
C ILE A 1027 -9.96 20.90 23.05
N HIS A 1028 -9.51 20.58 24.25
CA HIS A 1028 -10.18 19.62 25.13
C HIS A 1028 -9.96 20.01 26.58
N SER A 1029 -11.01 19.99 27.37
CA SER A 1029 -10.97 20.25 28.80
C SER A 1029 -11.99 19.37 29.51
N ARG A 1030 -11.75 19.12 30.80
CA ARG A 1030 -12.66 18.32 31.65
C ARG A 1030 -12.64 18.87 33.07
N GLY A 1031 -13.82 19.19 33.58
CA GLY A 1031 -14.05 19.41 35.02
C GLY A 1031 -14.44 18.10 35.70
N ARG A 1032 -15.69 17.68 35.53
CA ARG A 1032 -16.19 16.34 35.87
C ARG A 1032 -16.85 15.73 34.63
N GLY A 1033 -16.85 14.41 34.52
CA GLY A 1033 -17.34 13.76 33.30
C GLY A 1033 -17.58 12.27 33.48
N PRO A 1034 -17.91 11.57 32.40
CA PRO A 1034 -18.20 10.14 32.44
C PRO A 1034 -16.98 9.34 32.90
N VAL A 1035 -17.29 8.21 33.53
CA VAL A 1035 -16.33 7.24 34.06
C VAL A 1035 -16.56 5.88 33.44
N GLN A 1036 -15.48 5.10 33.28
CA GLN A 1036 -15.59 3.73 32.81
C GLN A 1036 -16.18 2.86 33.92
N ILE A 1037 -17.21 2.06 33.62
CA ILE A 1037 -17.92 1.28 34.65
C ILE A 1037 -16.99 0.27 35.35
N LEU A 1038 -16.05 -0.33 34.62
CA LEU A 1038 -15.15 -1.35 35.14
C LEU A 1038 -14.17 -0.82 36.19
N THR A 1039 -13.52 0.31 35.91
CA THR A 1039 -12.45 0.88 36.74
C THR A 1039 -12.90 2.11 37.54
N ARG A 1040 -14.06 2.67 37.22
CA ARG A 1040 -14.58 3.98 37.68
C ARG A 1040 -13.64 5.17 37.44
N GLN A 1041 -12.59 4.98 36.67
CA GLN A 1041 -11.70 6.06 36.26
C GLN A 1041 -12.34 6.91 35.16
N PRO A 1042 -11.90 8.17 34.99
CA PRO A 1042 -12.24 9.00 33.85
C PRO A 1042 -12.20 8.23 32.52
N ALA A 1043 -13.28 8.31 31.73
CA ALA A 1043 -13.31 7.71 30.40
C ALA A 1043 -12.18 8.24 29.51
N GLU A 1044 -11.78 7.47 28.50
CA GLU A 1044 -10.79 7.91 27.51
C GLU A 1044 -11.45 8.58 26.30
N GLY A 1045 -10.72 9.54 25.70
CA GLY A 1045 -11.05 10.11 24.41
C GLY A 1045 -11.83 11.42 24.46
N ARG A 1046 -11.38 12.39 23.65
CA ARG A 1046 -11.97 13.74 23.52
C ARG A 1046 -13.46 13.71 23.16
N SER A 1047 -13.86 12.85 22.22
CA SER A 1047 -15.26 12.80 21.74
C SER A 1047 -16.26 12.27 22.77
N ARG A 1048 -15.80 11.85 23.95
CA ARG A 1048 -16.61 11.31 25.06
C ARG A 1048 -16.36 12.06 26.37
N ASP A 1049 -15.86 13.29 26.30
CA ASP A 1049 -15.46 14.10 27.46
C ASP A 1049 -14.50 13.35 28.40
N GLY A 1050 -13.55 12.65 27.78
CA GLY A 1050 -12.57 11.83 28.48
C GLY A 1050 -11.56 12.64 29.30
N GLY A 1051 -10.87 11.99 30.23
CA GLY A 1051 -9.78 12.59 31.01
C GLY A 1051 -8.49 12.76 30.21
N LEU A 1052 -7.58 13.59 30.73
CA LEU A 1052 -6.18 13.63 30.31
C LEU A 1052 -5.39 12.61 31.14
N ARG A 1053 -4.46 11.91 30.50
CA ARG A 1053 -3.64 10.90 31.18
C ARG A 1053 -2.51 11.60 31.95
N PHE A 1054 -2.46 11.37 33.26
CA PHE A 1054 -1.31 11.65 34.10
C PHE A 1054 -0.48 10.37 34.21
N GLY A 1055 0.65 10.31 33.50
CA GLY A 1055 1.45 9.12 33.34
C GLY A 1055 2.52 8.94 34.42
N GLU A 1056 3.36 7.93 34.23
CA GLU A 1056 4.47 7.63 35.14
C GLU A 1056 5.52 8.75 35.14
N MET A 1057 5.79 9.36 33.98
CA MET A 1057 6.78 10.43 33.85
C MET A 1057 6.31 11.69 34.56
N GLU A 1058 5.04 12.08 34.39
CA GLU A 1058 4.48 13.26 35.06
C GLU A 1058 4.45 13.05 36.59
N ARG A 1059 4.14 11.83 37.04
CA ARG A 1059 4.25 11.45 38.45
C ARG A 1059 5.68 11.65 38.95
N ASP A 1060 6.67 11.12 38.24
CA ASP A 1060 8.07 11.17 38.68
C ASP A 1060 8.61 12.61 38.70
N CYS A 1061 8.15 13.48 37.79
CA CYS A 1061 8.43 14.92 37.88
C CYS A 1061 7.90 15.54 39.17
N MET A 1062 6.67 15.21 39.59
CA MET A 1062 6.10 15.74 40.83
C MET A 1062 6.78 15.18 42.08
N ILE A 1063 7.28 13.93 42.02
CA ILE A 1063 8.14 13.35 43.06
C ILE A 1063 9.45 14.14 43.15
N ALA A 1064 10.08 14.46 42.01
CA ALA A 1064 11.31 15.25 41.97
C ALA A 1064 11.12 16.66 42.56
N HIS A 1065 9.95 17.28 42.35
CA HIS A 1065 9.59 18.55 43.00
C HIS A 1065 9.26 18.41 44.50
N GLY A 1066 9.08 17.20 45.03
CA GLY A 1066 8.65 16.98 46.42
C GLY A 1066 7.17 17.31 46.66
N ALA A 1067 6.36 17.44 45.62
CA ALA A 1067 4.96 17.87 45.71
C ALA A 1067 4.01 16.70 46.05
N ALA A 1068 4.24 16.05 47.19
CA ALA A 1068 3.53 14.82 47.58
C ALA A 1068 2.00 15.00 47.70
N PHE A 1069 1.54 16.14 48.24
CA PHE A 1069 0.10 16.43 48.35
C PHE A 1069 -0.57 16.56 46.97
N PHE A 1070 0.07 17.26 46.04
CA PHE A 1070 -0.43 17.38 44.67
C PHE A 1070 -0.49 16.01 43.98
N LEU A 1071 0.56 15.19 44.15
CA LEU A 1071 0.60 13.85 43.57
C LEU A 1071 -0.52 12.96 44.10
N LYS A 1072 -0.77 12.99 45.42
CA LYS A 1072 -1.92 12.30 46.02
C LYS A 1072 -3.23 12.82 45.44
N GLU A 1073 -3.40 14.14 45.35
CA GLU A 1073 -4.62 14.74 44.82
C GLU A 1073 -4.91 14.30 43.36
N ARG A 1074 -3.89 14.33 42.50
CA ARG A 1074 -4.03 13.97 41.07
C ARG A 1074 -4.28 12.48 40.86
N LEU A 1075 -3.54 11.61 41.55
CA LEU A 1075 -3.64 10.16 41.36
C LEU A 1075 -4.86 9.56 42.06
N PHE A 1076 -5.33 10.17 43.15
CA PHE A 1076 -6.38 9.60 44.00
C PHE A 1076 -7.64 10.47 44.01
N ASP A 1077 -7.58 11.67 44.59
CA ASP A 1077 -8.77 12.49 44.88
C ASP A 1077 -9.54 12.90 43.60
N GLN A 1078 -8.83 13.19 42.51
CA GLN A 1078 -9.39 13.67 41.24
C GLN A 1078 -9.67 12.56 40.22
N SER A 1079 -9.31 11.31 40.53
CA SER A 1079 -9.44 10.17 39.60
C SER A 1079 -10.48 9.16 40.09
N ASP A 1080 -10.20 8.46 41.19
CA ASP A 1080 -10.92 7.25 41.59
C ASP A 1080 -11.07 7.09 43.11
N ALA A 1081 -11.14 8.20 43.84
CA ALA A 1081 -11.35 8.21 45.29
C ALA A 1081 -12.52 7.31 45.73
N TYR A 1082 -12.21 6.24 46.45
CA TYR A 1082 -13.20 5.27 46.92
C TYR A 1082 -13.03 5.00 48.42
N ARG A 1083 -14.16 4.75 49.10
CA ARG A 1083 -14.23 4.47 50.54
C ARG A 1083 -14.68 3.04 50.75
N VAL A 1084 -13.94 2.29 51.55
CA VAL A 1084 -14.28 0.91 51.95
C VAL A 1084 -14.21 0.75 53.46
N HIS A 1085 -14.87 -0.29 53.96
CA HIS A 1085 -14.81 -0.67 55.37
C HIS A 1085 -14.04 -1.98 55.49
N VAL A 1086 -13.08 -2.03 56.39
CA VAL A 1086 -12.15 -3.15 56.56
C VAL A 1086 -12.24 -3.65 58.00
N CYS A 1087 -12.25 -4.96 58.19
CA CYS A 1087 -12.22 -5.58 59.51
C CYS A 1087 -10.83 -5.44 60.12
N GLU A 1088 -10.71 -4.84 61.31
CA GLU A 1088 -9.42 -4.62 61.97
C GLU A 1088 -8.70 -5.94 62.28
N LYS A 1089 -9.45 -7.01 62.56
CA LYS A 1089 -8.90 -8.33 62.93
C LYS A 1089 -8.25 -9.09 61.78
N CYS A 1090 -8.73 -8.93 60.55
CA CYS A 1090 -8.24 -9.72 59.40
C CYS A 1090 -7.80 -8.89 58.20
N GLY A 1091 -7.98 -7.57 58.20
CA GLY A 1091 -7.61 -6.69 57.08
C GLY A 1091 -8.43 -6.91 55.80
N LEU A 1092 -9.53 -7.68 55.86
CA LEU A 1092 -10.41 -7.93 54.71
C LEU A 1092 -11.58 -6.95 54.68
N ILE A 1093 -12.07 -6.64 53.47
CA ILE A 1093 -13.25 -5.80 53.24
C ILE A 1093 -14.46 -6.43 53.95
N ALA A 1094 -15.05 -5.68 54.88
CA ALA A 1094 -16.24 -6.08 55.62
C ALA A 1094 -17.51 -5.74 54.84
N ILE A 1095 -18.60 -6.47 55.14
CA ILE A 1095 -19.92 -6.14 54.60
C ILE A 1095 -20.42 -4.92 55.37
N ALA A 1096 -20.52 -3.79 54.67
CA ALA A 1096 -20.97 -2.53 55.26
C ALA A 1096 -22.27 -2.07 54.61
N ASN A 1097 -23.30 -1.90 55.42
CA ASN A 1097 -24.55 -1.25 55.03
C ASN A 1097 -24.72 0.04 55.81
N LEU A 1098 -24.22 1.13 55.23
CA LEU A 1098 -24.28 2.48 55.78
C LEU A 1098 -25.73 2.93 56.06
N LYS A 1099 -26.72 2.50 55.26
CA LYS A 1099 -28.13 2.89 55.45
C LYS A 1099 -28.74 2.31 56.73
N LYS A 1100 -28.32 1.10 57.11
CA LYS A 1100 -28.79 0.41 58.33
C LYS A 1100 -27.78 0.54 59.48
N ASN A 1101 -26.72 1.31 59.27
CA ASN A 1101 -25.55 1.39 60.15
C ASN A 1101 -25.05 0.01 60.63
N SER A 1102 -25.08 -0.98 59.73
CA SER A 1102 -24.78 -2.38 60.05
C SER A 1102 -23.49 -2.80 59.35
N PHE A 1103 -22.52 -3.26 60.13
CA PHE A 1103 -21.22 -3.71 59.66
C PHE A 1103 -20.99 -5.14 60.14
N GLU A 1104 -20.54 -6.02 59.25
CA GLU A 1104 -20.29 -7.41 59.59
C GLU A 1104 -19.14 -7.99 58.77
N CYS A 1105 -18.14 -8.53 59.46
CA CYS A 1105 -17.13 -9.40 58.87
C CYS A 1105 -17.54 -10.86 59.11
N ARG A 1106 -17.92 -11.58 58.04
CA ARG A 1106 -18.35 -12.99 58.14
C ARG A 1106 -17.24 -13.92 58.64
N GLY A 1107 -15.99 -13.67 58.24
CA GLY A 1107 -14.84 -14.50 58.63
C GLY A 1107 -14.53 -14.40 60.13
N CYS A 1108 -14.52 -13.19 60.69
CA CYS A 1108 -14.21 -12.94 62.10
C CYS A 1108 -15.43 -12.88 63.01
N LYS A 1109 -16.65 -12.98 62.46
CA LYS A 1109 -17.93 -12.66 63.14
C LYS A 1109 -17.89 -11.30 63.86
N ASN A 1110 -17.08 -10.38 63.35
CA ASN A 1110 -16.83 -9.08 63.95
C ASN A 1110 -17.86 -8.07 63.44
N LYS A 1111 -18.51 -7.34 64.34
CA LYS A 1111 -19.52 -6.32 64.03
C LYS A 1111 -19.18 -4.93 64.59
N THR A 1112 -18.17 -4.85 65.47
CA THR A 1112 -17.78 -3.62 66.17
C THR A 1112 -16.49 -3.03 65.62
N ASP A 1113 -15.45 -3.86 65.44
CA ASP A 1113 -14.10 -3.37 65.14
C ASP A 1113 -13.87 -3.31 63.61
N ILE A 1114 -14.60 -2.40 62.96
CA ILE A 1114 -14.56 -2.19 61.51
C ILE A 1114 -14.17 -0.74 61.23
N VAL A 1115 -13.03 -0.56 60.56
CA VAL A 1115 -12.41 0.74 60.28
C VAL A 1115 -12.73 1.17 58.85
N GLN A 1116 -12.82 2.48 58.62
CA GLN A 1116 -13.02 3.04 57.29
C GLN A 1116 -11.66 3.37 56.64
N GLU A 1117 -11.41 2.87 55.42
CA GLU A 1117 -10.18 3.09 54.67
C GLU A 1117 -10.47 3.76 53.32
N LEU A 1118 -9.56 4.65 52.90
CA LEU A 1118 -9.56 5.29 51.58
C LEU A 1118 -8.66 4.50 50.64
N MET A 1119 -9.18 4.11 49.48
CA MET A 1119 -8.48 3.23 48.55
C MET A 1119 -8.74 3.60 47.10
N ALA A 1120 -7.70 3.54 46.26
CA ALA A 1120 -7.87 3.62 44.81
C ALA A 1120 -8.51 2.31 44.30
N MET A 1121 -9.35 2.40 43.28
CA MET A 1121 -10.09 1.23 42.80
C MET A 1121 -9.12 0.23 42.12
N ALA A 1122 -9.28 -1.06 42.37
CA ALA A 1122 -8.41 -2.16 41.93
C ALA A 1122 -7.06 -2.34 42.67
N ILE A 1123 -6.78 -1.55 43.70
CA ILE A 1123 -5.75 -1.90 44.70
C ILE A 1123 -6.43 -2.75 45.77
N ALA A 1124 -5.88 -3.94 46.09
CA ALA A 1124 -6.39 -4.76 47.19
C ALA A 1124 -6.02 -4.13 48.54
N PRO A 1125 -6.87 -4.23 49.58
CA PRO A 1125 -6.53 -3.69 50.88
C PRO A 1125 -5.28 -4.38 51.41
N ARG A 1126 -4.54 -3.65 52.24
CA ARG A 1126 -3.31 -4.15 52.87
C ARG A 1126 -3.70 -5.36 53.72
N MET A 1127 -3.50 -6.58 53.21
CA MET A 1127 -3.69 -7.79 54.01
C MET A 1127 -2.71 -7.71 55.19
N LEU A 1128 -3.25 -7.64 56.41
CA LEU A 1128 -2.47 -7.85 57.62
C LEU A 1128 -2.10 -9.34 57.67
N THR A 1129 -0.96 -9.69 57.08
CA THR A 1129 -0.37 -11.03 57.23
C THR A 1129 0.25 -11.11 58.63
N HIS A 1130 -0.57 -11.36 59.64
CA HIS A 1130 -0.09 -12.08 60.82
C HIS A 1130 -0.05 -13.56 60.45
N ASP A 1131 1.16 -14.09 60.26
CA ASP A 1131 1.50 -15.51 60.17
C ASP A 1131 0.60 -16.41 59.31
N ILE A 1132 0.62 -16.22 57.98
CA ILE A 1132 0.27 -17.31 57.07
C ILE A 1132 1.50 -18.18 56.90
N LYS A 1133 1.61 -19.23 57.73
CA LYS A 1133 2.44 -20.39 57.42
C LYS A 1133 2.14 -20.83 55.98
N THR A 1134 3.19 -20.91 55.19
CA THR A 1134 3.23 -21.37 53.80
C THR A 1134 2.29 -22.54 53.52
N GLY A 1135 1.17 -22.27 52.83
CA GLY A 1135 0.36 -23.26 52.13
C GLY A 1135 0.68 -23.24 50.64
N LYS A 1136 1.86 -23.73 50.25
CA LYS A 1136 2.08 -24.21 48.87
C LYS A 1136 1.25 -25.48 48.74
N ASP A 1137 0.02 -25.35 48.27
CA ASP A 1137 -0.74 -26.35 47.50
C ASP A 1137 -2.22 -26.01 47.55
N GLN A 1138 -2.66 -25.15 46.62
CA GLN A 1138 -3.98 -25.17 45.99
C GLN A 1138 -4.20 -23.85 45.25
N LYS A 1139 -3.87 -23.83 43.96
CA LYS A 1139 -4.66 -23.20 42.89
C LYS A 1139 -3.97 -23.38 41.54
N LYS A 1140 -4.23 -24.54 40.93
CA LYS A 1140 -4.48 -24.65 39.49
C LYS A 1140 -5.96 -24.99 39.32
N ARG A 1141 -6.78 -23.97 39.05
CA ARG A 1141 -7.95 -24.02 38.17
C ARG A 1141 -8.33 -22.59 37.83
#